data_AF-G0VQD7-F1
#
_entry.id   AF-G0VQD7-F1
#
_cell.length_a   1.000
_cell.length_b   1.000
_cell.length_c   1.000
_cell.angle_alpha   90.00
_cell.angle_beta   90.00
_cell.angle_gamma   90.00
#
_symmetry.space_group_name_H-M   'P 1'
#
loop_
_entity.id
_entity.type
_entity.pdbx_description
1 polymer ?
#
loop_
_entity_poly.entity_id
_entity_poly.type
_entity_poly.pdbx_seq_one_letter_code
_entity_poly.pdbx_strand_id
1 'polypeptide(L)'
;MKVWHIVPKNDILIPADGGRSVTIASIAADLAGHAWHVKTESPYAIGDMDLLRDRVCRKLGLDGTVSVEHRVTSVFHGGDMSLAVPDNDPLRQVADISTDDMEGYGIPHEDCYDAIYDVDDELYDDADYKKACQSASQSGDSSAKKGSKGSGTKTGSDSRVWMGRAFGGDAVSINDVLGEEQNDVILKGKVVKVEFRELKSKRTLLTFQMADSTNGISAKKFLDVSNQGGGGKYRRKNTLTPEEYDNLVKKLKPGVYVRVHGNIQYDNYQNDYVLMAYDMMEADGGTVEREDHNPTPRVELHLHTVMSDMDALITVKQLIKTIKKWGHPAVAVTDHGVVQSFPLLQEISTDKTNNVKVIYGMEGYLFDDKIDQSYHIIILAKNQIGIRNLYKLVSISHLKYIYRGRPRIPRAVLSEYREGLILGSACEAGELVRSMVQKKLPYEELKKIASFYDYLEIQPLTNNGFLVREGFVADEEGLRDINRTILKLGDDLGKLTVATCDAHFMNPEDKIYREILMTGKGFKDAEFQPDLYLRTTDEMLAEFAYLGEERAREVVITNPNKINDMIADCRPVPKETLYFPQIAGSSEALKNMCYKKAHEIYGDPLPKIVEDRLEEEFTSILGHGFGVLYYIAHKLVKHSNDDGYLVGSRGSVGSSFVATMSDITEVNPLPPHYVCPKCQWSEFFTHGEVGGGFDLPDKVCPQCGTPLHKNGHNIPFAIFLGFDGDKVPDIDLNFSGEYHPKAHKYTEELFGKDNVFRAGTIGAVKDKTAYGYVMKWAEAKGIKVNDAYVNSLVAGCTGIKNTTGQHPGGVMVIPRDMDVHHFTPVQYPANKKDSGIITTHFDYHSIEGRLVKLDILGHDDPTVIRMLEDMTGIKATTIPFDDPATLSLFSSTKALGVTPEELGSKVGSLGIPEFGTSFVRQMLVDTKPKTFSELVRISGFSHGTDVWLNNAQDLITSGTVPLKEAVSTRDDIMNYLIQHGIKPKTSFKVMENVRKGKGIDKLNKLGQKTTDYEGELKAGHIPQWFIDSCHKIGYLFPRAHAVAYVMMAFRIAWYKINQPLAYYCAFFTIRAKAFKLSAMIHGLEGQERAMKEIAAKGKSASKIEQDLYSALELAKEMSLRGFSFMNVDINRSAATKFTICDGKILPPFTAIDGLGANVAEQIVSAREQAPFSSKADLKMRGKVSQSLVDVMSQEGCLGDLPEDEQIDLFAM
;
A
#
# COMPACT_ATOMS: atom_id res chain seq x y z
N MET A 1 18.89 -42.56 20.86
CA MET A 1 19.58 -41.67 21.83
C MET A 1 19.32 -40.26 21.35
N LYS A 2 18.77 -39.37 22.19
CA LYS A 2 18.61 -37.95 21.85
C LYS A 2 19.96 -37.27 22.09
N VAL A 3 20.65 -36.90 21.01
CA VAL A 3 21.90 -36.12 21.07
C VAL A 3 21.54 -34.67 20.81
N TRP A 4 21.86 -33.79 21.76
CA TRP A 4 21.53 -32.38 21.69
C TRP A 4 22.70 -31.60 21.10
N HIS A 5 22.49 -30.89 19.99
CA HIS A 5 23.51 -30.03 19.39
C HIS A 5 23.32 -28.57 19.84
N ILE A 6 24.27 -28.08 20.62
CA ILE A 6 24.27 -26.76 21.26
C ILE A 6 25.34 -25.92 20.58
N VAL A 7 24.94 -24.86 19.87
CA VAL A 7 25.86 -23.88 19.28
C VAL A 7 25.85 -22.64 20.17
N PRO A 8 27.00 -22.22 20.75
CA PRO A 8 27.05 -21.04 21.60
C PRO A 8 26.61 -19.78 20.84
N LYS A 9 25.71 -18.97 21.43
CA LYS A 9 25.28 -17.68 20.86
C LYS A 9 26.38 -16.61 20.88
N ASN A 10 27.40 -16.76 21.73
CA ASN A 10 28.55 -15.88 21.86
C ASN A 10 29.83 -16.73 21.81
N ASP A 11 30.94 -16.15 21.32
CA ASP A 11 32.24 -16.84 21.29
C ASP A 11 32.72 -17.20 22.70
N ILE A 12 32.73 -18.50 23.02
CA ILE A 12 33.29 -19.01 24.27
C ILE A 12 34.77 -19.32 24.02
N LEU A 13 35.64 -18.46 24.57
CA LEU A 13 37.10 -18.61 24.47
C LEU A 13 37.66 -19.48 25.59
N ILE A 14 38.36 -20.55 25.19
CA ILE A 14 39.12 -21.44 26.07
C ILE A 14 40.60 -21.09 25.93
N PRO A 15 41.28 -20.66 27.00
CA PRO A 15 42.71 -20.41 26.94
C PRO A 15 43.44 -21.74 26.67
N ALA A 16 44.26 -21.76 25.63
CA ALA A 16 45.18 -22.84 25.28
C ALA A 16 46.62 -22.47 25.71
N ASP A 17 47.60 -23.33 25.43
CA ASP A 17 48.98 -23.07 25.84
C ASP A 17 49.64 -21.90 25.09
N GLY A 18 50.51 -21.18 25.80
CA GLY A 18 51.25 -20.04 25.24
C GLY A 18 50.48 -18.71 25.19
N GLY A 19 49.42 -18.54 25.98
CA GLY A 19 48.66 -17.27 26.07
C GLY A 19 47.64 -17.06 24.94
N ARG A 20 47.35 -18.11 24.19
CA ARG A 20 46.44 -18.15 23.03
C ARG A 20 45.09 -18.74 23.43
N SER A 21 44.02 -18.52 22.67
CA SER A 21 42.66 -19.02 22.99
C SER A 21 42.01 -19.73 21.82
N VAL A 22 41.16 -20.72 22.08
CA VAL A 22 40.35 -21.40 21.05
C VAL A 22 38.87 -21.16 21.32
N THR A 23 38.06 -21.05 20.28
CA THR A 23 36.61 -20.80 20.39
C THR A 23 35.86 -22.12 20.37
N ILE A 24 34.76 -22.24 21.11
CA ILE A 24 33.87 -23.41 21.04
C ILE A 24 32.89 -23.23 19.88
N ALA A 25 32.98 -24.13 18.88
CA ALA A 25 32.13 -24.11 17.69
C ALA A 25 30.79 -24.83 17.92
N SER A 26 30.79 -25.93 18.66
CA SER A 26 29.55 -26.66 19.00
C SER A 26 29.76 -27.64 20.16
N ILE A 27 28.71 -27.93 20.91
CA ILE A 27 28.68 -28.94 21.97
C ILE A 27 27.56 -29.93 21.65
N ALA A 28 27.87 -31.20 21.52
CA ALA A 28 26.89 -32.27 21.41
C ALA A 28 26.79 -33.02 22.76
N ALA A 29 25.59 -33.22 23.28
CA ALA A 29 25.37 -33.86 24.58
C ALA A 29 24.45 -35.08 24.46
N ASP A 30 24.91 -36.23 24.94
CA ASP A 30 24.05 -37.38 25.26
C ASP A 30 23.81 -37.41 26.76
N LEU A 31 22.68 -36.83 27.16
CA LEU A 31 22.27 -36.71 28.56
C LEU A 31 21.94 -38.07 29.21
N ALA A 32 21.55 -39.08 28.41
CA ALA A 32 21.27 -40.41 28.92
C ALA A 32 22.56 -41.19 29.22
N GLY A 33 23.61 -40.96 28.41
CA GLY A 33 24.93 -41.60 28.55
C GLY A 33 25.95 -40.85 29.42
N HIS A 34 25.65 -39.63 29.89
CA HIS A 34 26.63 -38.72 30.50
C HIS A 34 27.90 -38.57 29.63
N ALA A 35 27.67 -38.36 28.32
CA ALA A 35 28.74 -38.20 27.34
C ALA A 35 28.60 -36.89 26.58
N TRP A 36 29.71 -36.19 26.41
CA TRP A 36 29.78 -34.88 25.78
C TRP A 36 30.78 -34.93 24.64
N HIS A 37 30.46 -34.25 23.55
CA HIS A 37 31.36 -34.06 22.43
C HIS A 37 31.43 -32.58 22.07
N VAL A 38 32.56 -31.95 22.37
CA VAL A 38 32.78 -30.52 22.14
C VAL A 38 33.69 -30.35 20.93
N LYS A 39 33.30 -29.47 20.00
CA LYS A 39 34.14 -29.03 18.88
C LYS A 39 34.65 -27.63 19.16
N THR A 40 35.96 -27.46 19.02
CA THR A 40 36.65 -26.17 19.19
C THR A 40 37.34 -25.77 17.90
N GLU A 41 37.54 -24.48 17.68
CA GLU A 41 38.22 -23.98 16.50
C GLU A 41 39.17 -22.82 16.79
N SER A 42 40.25 -22.74 16.03
CA SER A 42 41.21 -21.62 16.11
C SER A 42 42.10 -21.56 14.86
N PRO A 43 42.75 -20.41 14.56
CA PRO A 43 43.60 -20.29 13.39
C PRO A 43 44.95 -21.00 13.49
N TYR A 44 45.22 -21.74 14.58
CA TYR A 44 46.46 -22.50 14.80
C TYR A 44 46.17 -23.88 15.38
N ALA A 45 47.11 -24.82 15.23
CA ALA A 45 47.01 -26.14 15.84
C ALA A 45 47.29 -26.09 17.35
N ILE A 46 46.63 -26.96 18.12
CA ILE A 46 46.87 -27.14 19.56
C ILE A 46 47.75 -28.37 19.78
N GLY A 47 48.89 -28.17 20.46
CA GLY A 47 49.89 -29.21 20.71
C GLY A 47 49.55 -30.19 21.83
N ASP A 48 48.75 -29.78 22.81
CA ASP A 48 48.30 -30.62 23.94
C ASP A 48 46.77 -30.65 24.00
N MET A 49 46.19 -31.69 23.37
CA MET A 49 44.75 -31.89 23.30
C MET A 49 44.15 -32.35 24.63
N ASP A 50 44.94 -32.98 25.51
CA ASP A 50 44.48 -33.40 26.83
C ASP A 50 44.34 -32.20 27.77
N LEU A 51 45.29 -31.27 27.72
CA LEU A 51 45.19 -30.02 28.46
C LEU A 51 44.05 -29.14 27.95
N LEU A 52 43.84 -29.07 26.63
CA LEU A 52 42.68 -28.37 26.06
C LEU A 52 41.38 -29.01 26.53
N ARG A 53 41.27 -30.34 26.48
CA ARG A 53 40.10 -31.07 26.96
C ARG A 53 39.82 -30.76 28.43
N ASP A 54 40.83 -30.79 29.28
CA ASP A 54 40.66 -30.50 30.71
C ASP A 54 40.22 -29.06 30.97
N ARG A 55 40.74 -28.09 30.19
CA ARG A 55 40.31 -26.68 30.26
C ARG A 55 38.91 -26.47 29.71
N VAL A 56 38.51 -27.17 28.65
CA VAL A 56 37.14 -27.19 28.12
C VAL A 56 36.18 -27.72 29.20
N CYS A 57 36.48 -28.89 29.79
CA CYS A 57 35.67 -29.47 30.86
C CYS A 57 35.54 -28.51 32.05
N ARG A 58 36.64 -27.89 32.50
CA ARG A 58 36.61 -26.93 33.59
C ARG A 58 35.84 -25.65 33.28
N LYS A 59 36.01 -25.10 32.07
CA LYS A 59 35.36 -23.83 31.69
C LYS A 59 33.86 -24.00 31.47
N LEU A 60 33.43 -25.16 30.97
CA LEU A 60 32.04 -25.49 30.71
C LEU A 60 31.36 -26.29 31.84
N GLY A 61 32.11 -26.66 32.90
CA GLY A 61 31.57 -27.43 34.02
C GLY A 61 31.04 -28.82 33.64
N LEU A 62 31.62 -29.48 32.62
CA LEU A 62 31.12 -30.76 32.10
C LEU A 62 31.64 -31.96 32.92
N ASP A 63 30.74 -32.85 33.31
CA ASP A 63 31.01 -34.10 34.01
C ASP A 63 30.66 -35.34 33.16
N GLY A 64 31.40 -36.45 33.35
CA GLY A 64 31.25 -37.68 32.55
C GLY A 64 32.27 -37.83 31.42
N THR A 65 31.93 -38.55 30.35
CA THR A 65 32.87 -38.84 29.26
C THR A 65 32.88 -37.69 28.25
N VAL A 66 33.89 -36.83 28.32
CA VAL A 66 34.02 -35.67 27.41
C VAL A 66 35.06 -35.94 26.32
N SER A 67 34.65 -35.81 25.06
CA SER A 67 35.50 -35.85 23.89
C SER A 67 35.61 -34.45 23.28
N VAL A 68 36.84 -34.00 22.98
CA VAL A 68 37.09 -32.69 22.40
C VAL A 68 37.78 -32.86 21.06
N GLU A 69 37.15 -32.35 20.01
CA GLU A 69 37.72 -32.26 18.66
C GLU A 69 38.12 -30.81 18.40
N HIS A 70 39.32 -30.59 17.88
CA HIS A 70 39.79 -29.25 17.52
C HIS A 70 39.98 -29.14 16.01
N ARG A 71 39.40 -28.10 15.41
CA ARG A 71 39.53 -27.79 13.99
C ARG A 71 40.34 -26.52 13.81
N VAL A 72 41.41 -26.60 13.02
CA VAL A 72 42.17 -25.42 12.64
C VAL A 72 41.45 -24.69 11.50
N THR A 73 41.04 -23.46 11.72
CA THR A 73 40.36 -22.61 10.72
C THR A 73 41.41 -21.79 9.96
N SER A 74 41.71 -22.15 8.72
CA SER A 74 42.76 -21.51 7.95
C SER A 74 42.32 -20.17 7.34
N VAL A 75 42.95 -19.05 7.70
CA VAL A 75 43.26 -17.95 6.75
C VAL A 75 44.56 -17.24 7.19
N PHE A 76 45.38 -16.84 6.19
CA PHE A 76 46.71 -16.17 6.21
C PHE A 76 47.94 -17.07 6.04
N HIS A 77 48.37 -17.25 4.78
CA HIS A 77 49.79 -17.34 4.44
C HIS A 77 50.27 -15.93 4.08
N GLY A 78 51.14 -15.36 4.91
CA GLY A 78 51.96 -14.19 4.59
C GLY A 78 53.44 -14.56 4.74
N GLY A 79 54.22 -14.31 3.68
CA GLY A 79 55.70 -14.40 3.55
C GLY A 79 56.25 -15.84 3.43
N ASP A 80 57.14 -16.21 2.51
CA ASP A 80 58.26 -15.48 1.92
C ASP A 80 58.70 -16.13 0.59
N MET A 81 59.46 -15.36 -0.21
CA MET A 81 60.28 -15.68 -1.39
C MET A 81 59.71 -15.86 -2.84
N SER A 82 60.04 -14.84 -3.65
CA SER A 82 60.46 -14.80 -5.07
C SER A 82 59.67 -15.55 -6.16
N LEU A 83 59.15 -14.82 -7.15
CA LEU A 83 59.69 -14.71 -8.52
C LEU A 83 58.83 -13.71 -9.31
N ALA A 84 59.48 -12.96 -10.18
CA ALA A 84 58.96 -11.80 -10.89
C ALA A 84 57.98 -12.13 -12.04
N VAL A 85 57.60 -11.06 -12.77
CA VAL A 85 56.95 -10.95 -14.10
C VAL A 85 55.41 -10.81 -14.07
N PRO A 86 54.78 -9.92 -14.89
CA PRO A 86 54.91 -8.45 -14.95
C PRO A 86 53.55 -7.71 -14.95
N ASP A 87 53.60 -6.39 -14.73
CA ASP A 87 52.50 -5.44 -14.85
C ASP A 87 51.84 -5.43 -16.24
N ASN A 88 50.56 -5.84 -16.32
CA ASN A 88 49.50 -5.21 -17.12
C ASN A 88 48.23 -6.09 -17.13
N ASP A 89 47.30 -5.80 -16.22
CA ASP A 89 45.88 -6.16 -16.40
C ASP A 89 45.00 -4.98 -15.93
N PRO A 90 44.28 -4.29 -16.83
CA PRO A 90 43.50 -3.09 -16.51
C PRO A 90 42.15 -3.38 -15.80
N LEU A 91 41.86 -4.61 -15.37
CA LEU A 91 40.56 -4.97 -14.78
C LEU A 91 40.43 -4.78 -13.25
N ARG A 92 41.36 -4.09 -12.59
CA ARG A 92 41.35 -3.90 -11.12
C ARG A 92 41.00 -2.50 -10.59
N GLN A 93 40.53 -1.58 -11.43
CA GLN A 93 40.11 -0.23 -10.98
C GLN A 93 38.60 -0.01 -10.86
N VAL A 94 37.77 -1.06 -10.82
CA VAL A 94 36.32 -0.92 -10.61
C VAL A 94 35.80 -1.94 -9.58
N ALA A 95 36.29 -1.86 -8.35
CA ALA A 95 35.71 -2.58 -7.21
C ALA A 95 36.20 -1.97 -5.89
N ASP A 96 35.97 -0.67 -5.71
CA ASP A 96 36.04 -0.04 -4.38
C ASP A 96 35.02 1.10 -4.35
N ILE A 97 33.73 0.72 -4.25
CA ILE A 97 32.71 1.58 -3.67
C ILE A 97 32.09 0.77 -2.54
N SER A 98 32.37 1.24 -1.34
CA SER A 98 31.87 0.79 -0.04
C SER A 98 30.37 0.47 -0.09
N THR A 99 30.00 -0.72 0.41
CA THR A 99 28.61 -1.16 0.61
C THR A 99 28.02 -0.71 1.95
N ASP A 100 28.66 0.23 2.66
CA ASP A 100 28.20 0.67 3.99
C ASP A 100 27.21 1.85 3.97
N ASP A 101 26.87 2.42 2.80
CA ASP A 101 26.03 3.63 2.70
C ASP A 101 24.55 3.40 2.28
N MET A 102 24.06 2.16 2.29
CA MET A 102 22.71 1.81 1.77
C MET A 102 21.70 1.42 2.87
N GLU A 103 21.58 2.21 3.94
CA GLU A 103 20.52 2.00 4.95
C GLU A 103 19.56 3.20 5.14
N GLY A 104 19.30 3.98 4.09
CA GLY A 104 18.37 5.12 4.11
C GLY A 104 16.93 4.83 3.68
N TYR A 105 16.65 3.64 3.15
CA TYR A 105 15.35 3.31 2.54
C TYR A 105 14.35 2.77 3.59
N GLY A 106 13.83 3.68 4.40
CA GLY A 106 12.56 3.47 5.08
C GLY A 106 11.43 3.55 4.06
N ILE A 107 11.02 2.38 3.58
CA ILE A 107 9.82 2.11 2.77
C ILE A 107 8.58 2.56 3.58
N PRO A 108 7.61 3.29 3.02
CA PRO A 108 6.24 3.26 3.51
C PRO A 108 5.55 2.04 2.87
N HIS A 109 5.91 0.83 3.31
CA HIS A 109 5.14 -0.39 3.00
C HIS A 109 4.27 -0.85 4.18
N GLU A 110 4.14 0.00 5.19
CA GLU A 110 3.61 -0.35 6.51
C GLU A 110 2.06 -0.22 6.58
N ASP A 111 1.44 0.72 5.84
CA ASP A 111 -0.01 0.98 6.00
C ASP A 111 -0.96 0.07 5.21
N CYS A 112 -0.46 -0.88 4.42
CA CYS A 112 -1.31 -1.83 3.68
C CYS A 112 -1.23 -3.28 4.18
N TYR A 113 -0.31 -3.60 5.11
CA TYR A 113 -0.10 -4.98 5.54
C TYR A 113 0.23 -5.18 7.04
N ASP A 114 0.31 -4.13 7.87
CA ASP A 114 0.72 -4.26 9.29
C ASP A 114 -0.43 -4.52 10.28
N ALA A 115 -1.64 -4.86 9.81
CA ALA A 115 -2.72 -5.20 10.74
C ALA A 115 -2.60 -6.60 11.37
N ILE A 116 -1.64 -7.44 10.99
CA ILE A 116 -1.57 -8.79 11.54
C ILE A 116 -0.14 -9.35 11.65
N TYR A 117 0.20 -9.73 12.90
CA TYR A 117 1.25 -10.66 13.35
C TYR A 117 2.58 -10.06 13.86
N ASP A 118 2.66 -10.04 15.20
CA ASP A 118 3.88 -10.04 16.00
C ASP A 118 4.70 -11.34 15.82
N VAL A 119 6.00 -11.22 16.06
CA VAL A 119 7.00 -12.30 16.03
C VAL A 119 6.83 -13.21 17.26
N ASP A 120 6.83 -14.52 17.04
CA ASP A 120 6.74 -15.54 18.08
C ASP A 120 8.13 -16.07 18.47
N ASP A 121 8.44 -16.10 19.77
CA ASP A 121 9.76 -16.33 20.38
C ASP A 121 9.86 -17.73 21.06
N GLU A 122 9.10 -18.71 20.58
CA GLU A 122 8.91 -20.01 21.25
C GLU A 122 10.02 -21.08 21.04
N LEU A 123 11.22 -20.69 20.60
CA LEU A 123 12.34 -21.64 20.49
C LEU A 123 13.17 -21.81 21.78
N TYR A 124 12.80 -21.16 22.89
CA TYR A 124 13.62 -21.13 24.12
C TYR A 124 13.04 -21.85 25.36
N ASP A 125 11.86 -22.46 25.27
CA ASP A 125 11.13 -22.97 26.45
C ASP A 125 11.07 -24.50 26.61
N ASP A 126 11.77 -25.26 25.78
CA ASP A 126 11.87 -26.72 25.91
C ASP A 126 12.57 -27.14 27.22
N ALA A 127 11.90 -28.03 27.97
CA ALA A 127 12.33 -28.47 29.30
C ALA A 127 13.60 -29.33 29.30
N ASP A 128 13.88 -30.03 28.19
CA ASP A 128 15.11 -30.81 28.01
C ASP A 128 16.26 -29.87 27.57
N TYR A 129 15.98 -28.83 26.78
CA TYR A 129 16.93 -27.76 26.43
C TYR A 129 17.35 -26.94 27.67
N LYS A 130 16.40 -26.55 28.53
CA LYS A 130 16.70 -25.88 29.81
C LYS A 130 17.48 -26.78 30.78
N LYS A 131 17.22 -28.09 30.79
CA LYS A 131 18.01 -29.07 31.57
C LYS A 131 19.44 -29.23 31.06
N ALA A 132 19.64 -29.26 29.73
CA ALA A 132 20.96 -29.27 29.11
C ALA A 132 21.75 -27.99 29.43
N CYS A 133 21.08 -26.84 29.45
CA CYS A 133 21.69 -25.55 29.83
C CYS A 133 22.00 -25.45 31.34
N GLN A 134 21.17 -26.04 32.21
CA GLN A 134 21.39 -26.07 33.66
C GLN A 134 22.50 -27.03 34.09
N SER A 135 22.64 -28.18 33.41
CA SER A 135 23.70 -29.16 33.70
C SER A 135 25.11 -28.63 33.39
N ALA A 136 25.25 -27.61 32.54
CA ALA A 136 26.52 -26.94 32.26
C ALA A 136 26.85 -25.78 33.24
N SER A 137 26.09 -25.59 34.34
CA SER A 137 26.13 -24.33 35.10
C SER A 137 26.44 -24.38 36.61
N GLN A 138 26.75 -25.53 37.25
CA GLN A 138 27.10 -25.51 38.68
C GLN A 138 28.27 -26.41 39.09
N SER A 139 29.40 -25.78 39.44
CA SER A 139 30.37 -26.27 40.41
C SER A 139 29.72 -26.35 41.80
N GLY A 140 29.83 -27.51 42.44
CA GLY A 140 29.00 -27.88 43.59
C GLY A 140 29.33 -27.24 44.94
N ASP A 141 28.41 -27.45 45.88
CA ASP A 141 28.78 -27.90 47.22
C ASP A 141 27.64 -28.74 47.85
N SER A 142 28.10 -29.62 48.71
CA SER A 142 27.49 -30.75 49.39
C SER A 142 26.47 -30.40 50.50
N SER A 143 25.46 -31.27 50.71
CA SER A 143 25.26 -31.98 51.99
C SER A 143 23.88 -32.68 52.13
N ALA A 144 24.00 -33.95 52.49
CA ALA A 144 23.08 -34.91 53.13
C ALA A 144 21.60 -34.54 53.41
N LYS A 145 20.68 -35.41 52.96
CA LYS A 145 19.40 -35.68 53.64
C LYS A 145 19.26 -37.15 54.02
N LYS A 146 19.26 -37.40 55.34
CA LYS A 146 18.67 -38.59 55.98
C LYS A 146 17.22 -38.26 56.38
N GLY A 147 16.30 -39.19 56.08
CA GLY A 147 15.23 -39.58 57.01
C GLY A 147 13.87 -38.87 56.96
N SER A 148 12.84 -39.66 56.57
CA SER A 148 11.54 -39.80 57.27
C SER A 148 10.38 -38.80 57.03
N LYS A 149 9.36 -39.33 56.31
CA LYS A 149 7.89 -39.25 56.51
C LYS A 149 7.20 -37.90 56.82
N GLY A 150 6.25 -37.54 55.93
CA GLY A 150 4.89 -37.12 56.32
C GLY A 150 4.41 -35.70 55.96
N SER A 151 3.36 -35.65 55.12
CA SER A 151 2.30 -34.62 54.99
C SER A 151 2.45 -33.43 53.98
N GLY A 152 1.46 -33.31 53.07
CA GLY A 152 0.73 -32.07 52.76
C GLY A 152 1.23 -31.06 51.70
N THR A 153 0.65 -31.13 50.48
CA THR A 153 0.19 -30.04 49.54
C THR A 153 1.06 -28.78 49.21
N LYS A 154 1.37 -28.52 47.91
CA LYS A 154 0.71 -27.60 46.93
C LYS A 154 1.59 -27.10 45.73
N THR A 155 1.03 -27.27 44.51
CA THR A 155 1.01 -26.44 43.26
C THR A 155 2.27 -25.81 42.65
N GLY A 156 2.65 -26.28 41.44
CA GLY A 156 3.34 -25.50 40.39
C GLY A 156 2.33 -24.95 39.37
N SER A 157 2.64 -23.80 38.75
CA SER A 157 1.78 -23.08 37.79
C SER A 157 1.98 -23.62 36.36
N ASP A 158 0.91 -23.99 35.66
CA ASP A 158 0.90 -24.40 34.24
C ASP A 158 1.09 -23.15 33.34
N SER A 159 2.12 -23.15 32.48
CA SER A 159 2.49 -22.01 31.62
C SER A 159 1.44 -21.63 30.57
N ARG A 160 0.47 -22.53 30.31
CA ARG A 160 -0.63 -22.33 29.35
C ARG A 160 -1.78 -21.47 29.88
N VAL A 161 -1.77 -21.10 31.16
CA VAL A 161 -2.82 -20.26 31.76
C VAL A 161 -2.49 -18.79 31.53
N TRP A 162 -3.30 -18.10 30.73
CA TRP A 162 -3.12 -16.68 30.43
C TRP A 162 -3.91 -15.78 31.38
N MET A 163 -5.04 -16.26 31.91
CA MET A 163 -5.85 -15.54 32.88
C MET A 163 -6.61 -16.53 33.78
N GLY A 164 -6.68 -16.27 35.09
CA GLY A 164 -7.48 -17.08 36.01
C GLY A 164 -6.76 -18.35 36.50
N ARG A 165 -7.46 -19.49 36.52
CA ARG A 165 -6.95 -20.80 36.97
C ARG A 165 -6.98 -21.80 35.82
N ALA A 166 -6.12 -22.82 35.87
CA ALA A 166 -6.20 -23.94 34.94
C ALA A 166 -7.55 -24.67 35.08
N PHE A 167 -8.18 -25.01 33.95
CA PHE A 167 -9.44 -25.74 33.88
C PHE A 167 -9.37 -26.83 32.79
N GLY A 168 -10.19 -27.87 32.94
CA GLY A 168 -10.31 -29.00 32.01
C GLY A 168 -11.78 -29.29 31.68
N GLY A 169 -12.04 -30.19 30.73
CA GLY A 169 -13.38 -30.48 30.19
C GLY A 169 -13.38 -30.40 28.67
N ASP A 170 -14.48 -30.77 28.03
CA ASP A 170 -14.64 -30.63 26.58
C ASP A 170 -15.22 -29.25 26.24
N ALA A 171 -14.74 -28.64 25.16
CA ALA A 171 -15.30 -27.39 24.68
C ALA A 171 -16.62 -27.67 23.95
N VAL A 172 -17.63 -26.85 24.23
CA VAL A 172 -18.90 -26.89 23.48
C VAL A 172 -18.80 -25.99 22.24
N SER A 173 -19.57 -26.33 21.21
CA SER A 173 -19.72 -25.52 20.00
C SER A 173 -20.35 -24.18 20.35
N ILE A 174 -19.81 -23.09 19.78
CA ILE A 174 -20.33 -21.74 20.02
C ILE A 174 -21.79 -21.67 19.55
N ASN A 175 -22.14 -22.30 18.43
CA ASN A 175 -23.51 -22.30 17.93
C ASN A 175 -24.53 -22.88 18.93
N ASP A 176 -24.12 -23.81 19.79
CA ASP A 176 -25.00 -24.49 20.75
C ASP A 176 -25.26 -23.66 22.01
N VAL A 177 -24.54 -22.55 22.19
CA VAL A 177 -24.68 -21.65 23.35
C VAL A 177 -25.28 -20.29 22.96
N LEU A 178 -25.62 -20.09 21.69
CA LEU A 178 -26.27 -18.86 21.23
C LEU A 178 -27.77 -18.87 21.54
N GLY A 179 -28.28 -17.77 22.09
CA GLY A 179 -29.72 -17.56 22.31
C GLY A 179 -30.25 -17.98 23.68
N GLU A 180 -29.41 -18.53 24.56
CA GLU A 180 -29.80 -18.94 25.92
C GLU A 180 -28.72 -18.58 26.94
N GLU A 181 -29.13 -18.30 28.19
CA GLU A 181 -28.16 -18.11 29.28
C GLU A 181 -27.66 -19.46 29.78
N GLN A 182 -26.35 -19.62 29.88
CA GLN A 182 -25.70 -20.85 30.31
C GLN A 182 -24.56 -20.53 31.27
N ASN A 183 -24.38 -21.36 32.31
CA ASN A 183 -23.31 -21.20 33.29
C ASN A 183 -22.26 -22.30 33.10
N ASP A 184 -21.02 -22.02 33.49
CA ASP A 184 -19.91 -22.99 33.52
C ASP A 184 -19.57 -23.57 32.12
N VAL A 185 -19.57 -22.69 31.11
CA VAL A 185 -19.34 -23.03 29.71
C VAL A 185 -17.85 -22.92 29.39
N ILE A 186 -17.34 -23.91 28.65
CA ILE A 186 -15.99 -23.88 28.08
C ILE A 186 -16.11 -23.75 26.56
N LEU A 187 -15.57 -22.66 26.01
CA LEU A 187 -15.50 -22.44 24.57
C LEU A 187 -14.05 -22.53 24.10
N LYS A 188 -13.84 -23.02 22.88
CA LYS A 188 -12.55 -23.01 22.19
C LYS A 188 -12.72 -22.28 20.86
N GLY A 189 -11.87 -21.31 20.57
CA GLY A 189 -11.99 -20.55 19.32
C GLY A 189 -10.82 -19.62 19.05
N LYS A 190 -10.74 -19.14 17.81
CA LYS A 190 -9.80 -18.14 17.33
C LYS A 190 -10.25 -16.76 17.77
N VAL A 191 -9.35 -15.97 18.35
CA VAL A 191 -9.61 -14.57 18.71
C VAL A 191 -9.64 -13.72 17.45
N VAL A 192 -10.70 -12.94 17.26
CA VAL A 192 -10.94 -12.13 16.07
C VAL A 192 -10.66 -10.65 16.34
N LYS A 193 -11.00 -10.19 17.54
CA LYS A 193 -10.82 -8.80 17.98
C LYS A 193 -10.55 -8.77 19.46
N VAL A 194 -9.72 -7.83 19.91
CA VAL A 194 -9.43 -7.58 21.32
C VAL A 194 -9.33 -6.08 21.57
N GLU A 195 -9.88 -5.62 22.68
CA GLU A 195 -9.83 -4.22 23.13
C GLU A 195 -9.66 -4.19 24.66
N PHE A 196 -8.66 -3.44 25.11
CA PHE A 196 -8.45 -3.12 26.51
C PHE A 196 -8.80 -1.65 26.72
N ARG A 197 -9.82 -1.38 27.52
CA ARG A 197 -10.30 -0.01 27.78
C ARG A 197 -10.32 0.30 29.25
N GLU A 198 -9.62 1.35 29.67
CA GLU A 198 -9.70 1.85 31.05
C GLU A 198 -11.05 2.55 31.29
N LEU A 199 -11.74 2.15 32.36
CA LEU A 199 -13.00 2.75 32.77
C LEU A 199 -12.76 3.91 33.75
N LYS A 200 -13.74 4.80 33.90
CA LYS A 200 -13.69 5.90 34.92
C LYS A 200 -13.44 5.40 36.35
N SER A 201 -13.74 4.13 36.62
CA SER A 201 -13.47 3.44 37.89
C SER A 201 -12.02 2.97 38.08
N LYS A 202 -11.12 3.25 37.11
CA LYS A 202 -9.74 2.75 37.01
C LYS A 202 -9.59 1.23 36.83
N ARG A 203 -10.70 0.53 36.59
CA ARG A 203 -10.69 -0.88 36.18
C ARG A 203 -10.53 -0.96 34.66
N THR A 204 -9.83 -1.98 34.18
CA THR A 204 -9.69 -2.21 32.74
C THR A 204 -10.77 -3.18 32.27
N LEU A 205 -11.56 -2.79 31.27
CA LEU A 205 -12.48 -3.68 30.57
C LEU A 205 -11.74 -4.34 29.41
N LEU A 206 -11.57 -5.66 29.50
CA LEU A 206 -11.21 -6.50 28.36
C LEU A 206 -12.49 -6.89 27.62
N THR A 207 -12.58 -6.49 26.36
CA THR A 207 -13.60 -6.98 25.43
C THR A 207 -12.90 -7.70 24.29
N PHE A 208 -13.30 -8.91 23.98
CA PHE A 208 -12.76 -9.64 22.83
C PHE A 208 -13.86 -10.41 22.12
N GLN A 209 -13.61 -10.79 20.88
CA GLN A 209 -14.48 -11.66 20.08
C GLN A 209 -13.70 -12.91 19.73
N MET A 210 -14.37 -14.06 19.80
CA MET A 210 -13.80 -15.34 19.38
C MET A 210 -14.76 -16.08 18.46
N ALA A 211 -14.23 -16.89 17.57
CA ALA A 211 -14.99 -17.71 16.64
C ALA A 211 -14.43 -19.14 16.59
N ASP A 212 -15.32 -20.12 16.52
CA ASP A 212 -14.97 -21.51 16.25
C ASP A 212 -15.33 -21.86 14.79
N SER A 213 -15.42 -23.13 14.44
CA SER A 213 -15.82 -23.56 13.09
C SER A 213 -17.30 -23.34 12.78
N THR A 214 -18.12 -23.05 13.80
CA THR A 214 -19.59 -22.99 13.72
C THR A 214 -20.14 -21.58 13.81
N ASN A 215 -19.68 -20.75 14.75
CA ASN A 215 -20.16 -19.39 14.95
C ASN A 215 -19.15 -18.54 15.77
N GLY A 216 -19.52 -17.30 16.08
CA GLY A 216 -18.72 -16.39 16.90
C GLY A 216 -19.42 -16.02 18.18
N ILE A 217 -18.70 -15.44 19.14
CA ILE A 217 -19.29 -14.86 20.34
C ILE A 217 -18.43 -13.70 20.85
N SER A 218 -19.09 -12.68 21.39
CA SER A 218 -18.42 -11.61 22.13
C SER A 218 -18.15 -12.06 23.56
N ALA A 219 -17.02 -11.67 24.11
CA ALA A 219 -16.60 -12.01 25.45
C ALA A 219 -16.09 -10.78 26.20
N LYS A 220 -16.36 -10.73 27.52
CA LYS A 220 -16.02 -9.60 28.38
C LYS A 220 -15.43 -10.03 29.70
N LYS A 221 -14.48 -9.24 30.20
CA LYS A 221 -13.94 -9.37 31.55
C LYS A 221 -13.52 -8.01 32.11
N PHE A 222 -13.93 -7.74 33.34
CA PHE A 222 -13.46 -6.58 34.10
C PHE A 222 -12.22 -6.96 34.92
N LEU A 223 -11.07 -6.43 34.51
CA LEU A 223 -9.77 -6.60 35.13
C LEU A 223 -9.53 -5.51 36.19
N ASP A 224 -8.88 -5.88 37.29
CA ASP A 224 -8.43 -4.97 38.33
C ASP A 224 -6.91 -5.07 38.39
N VAL A 225 -6.18 -4.01 37.98
CA VAL A 225 -4.72 -3.99 37.89
C VAL A 225 -4.18 -3.14 39.03
N SER A 226 -3.36 -3.70 39.92
CA SER A 226 -2.84 -2.95 41.06
C SER A 226 -1.39 -3.31 41.41
N ASN A 227 -0.61 -2.30 41.82
CA ASN A 227 0.79 -2.45 42.27
C ASN A 227 0.93 -3.06 43.68
N GLN A 228 -0.17 -3.34 44.38
CA GLN A 228 -0.12 -3.95 45.71
C GLN A 228 0.11 -5.46 45.59
N GLY A 229 1.37 -5.83 45.33
CA GLY A 229 1.86 -7.19 45.47
C GLY A 229 1.73 -7.66 46.92
N GLY A 230 0.68 -8.43 47.22
CA GLY A 230 0.52 -9.14 48.47
C GLY A 230 0.81 -10.61 48.29
N GLY A 231 2.05 -11.03 48.52
CA GLY A 231 2.36 -12.44 48.77
C GLY A 231 1.60 -12.93 50.00
N GLY A 232 0.87 -14.05 49.86
CA GLY A 232 0.28 -14.81 50.98
C GLY A 232 -1.15 -14.43 51.39
N LYS A 233 -2.06 -15.41 51.30
CA LYS A 233 -3.41 -15.54 51.92
C LYS A 233 -4.43 -14.39 51.86
N TYR A 234 -4.10 -13.18 51.38
CA TYR A 234 -4.99 -12.01 51.30
C TYR A 234 -4.93 -11.27 49.93
N ARG A 235 -4.64 -11.97 48.82
CA ARG A 235 -4.87 -11.43 47.46
C ARG A 235 -6.38 -11.22 47.28
N ARG A 236 -6.83 -10.01 46.93
CA ARG A 236 -8.23 -9.80 46.51
C ARG A 236 -8.51 -10.77 45.35
N LYS A 237 -9.61 -11.53 45.44
CA LYS A 237 -10.04 -12.42 44.35
C LYS A 237 -10.16 -11.58 43.07
N ASN A 238 -9.48 -11.99 42.00
CA ASN A 238 -9.55 -11.41 40.64
C ASN A 238 -8.74 -10.13 40.36
N THR A 239 -7.64 -9.86 41.08
CA THR A 239 -6.71 -8.73 40.78
C THR A 239 -5.44 -9.23 40.07
N LEU A 240 -5.04 -8.59 38.95
CA LEU A 240 -3.79 -8.84 38.21
C LEU A 240 -2.69 -7.85 38.66
N THR A 241 -1.44 -8.32 38.64
CA THR A 241 -0.24 -7.47 38.70
C THR A 241 -0.01 -6.77 37.35
N PRO A 242 0.72 -5.65 37.30
CA PRO A 242 1.07 -5.00 36.02
C PRO A 242 1.79 -5.94 35.05
N GLU A 243 2.70 -6.79 35.54
CA GLU A 243 3.40 -7.77 34.71
C GLU A 243 2.47 -8.84 34.13
N GLU A 244 1.53 -9.37 34.93
CA GLU A 244 0.50 -10.31 34.44
C GLU A 244 -0.42 -9.63 33.39
N TYR A 245 -0.74 -8.35 33.57
CA TYR A 245 -1.52 -7.57 32.61
C TYR A 245 -0.76 -7.35 31.30
N ASP A 246 0.49 -6.90 31.37
CA ASP A 246 1.32 -6.67 30.18
C ASP A 246 1.55 -7.98 29.40
N ASN A 247 1.74 -9.10 30.10
CA ASN A 247 1.83 -10.41 29.48
C ASN A 247 0.52 -10.83 28.80
N LEU A 248 -0.64 -10.56 29.42
CA LEU A 248 -1.94 -10.84 28.79
C LEU A 248 -2.15 -9.98 27.53
N VAL A 249 -1.82 -8.69 27.58
CA VAL A 249 -1.89 -7.78 26.42
C VAL A 249 -0.95 -8.23 25.30
N LYS A 250 0.24 -8.73 25.64
CA LYS A 250 1.21 -9.26 24.67
C LYS A 250 0.74 -10.56 24.02
N LYS A 251 0.11 -11.46 24.78
CA LYS A 251 -0.32 -12.80 24.30
C LYS A 251 -1.69 -12.78 23.61
N LEU A 252 -2.65 -12.04 24.13
CA LEU A 252 -4.01 -12.02 23.62
C LEU A 252 -4.13 -11.04 22.44
N LYS A 253 -3.88 -11.55 21.24
CA LYS A 253 -3.96 -10.79 19.98
C LYS A 253 -4.90 -11.47 18.97
N PRO A 254 -5.44 -10.75 17.98
CA PRO A 254 -6.19 -11.37 16.90
C PRO A 254 -5.38 -12.48 16.22
N GLY A 255 -6.00 -13.62 15.94
CA GLY A 255 -5.38 -14.78 15.30
C GLY A 255 -5.04 -15.94 16.23
N VAL A 256 -4.83 -15.69 17.54
CA VAL A 256 -4.48 -16.74 18.51
C VAL A 256 -5.70 -17.58 18.88
N TYR A 257 -5.48 -18.85 19.22
CA TYR A 257 -6.54 -19.74 19.68
C TYR A 257 -6.54 -19.85 21.19
N VAL A 258 -7.74 -19.71 21.78
CA VAL A 258 -7.93 -19.72 23.22
C VAL A 258 -9.03 -20.67 23.62
N ARG A 259 -8.86 -21.25 24.81
CA ARG A 259 -9.94 -21.85 25.58
C ARG A 259 -10.36 -20.86 26.63
N VAL A 260 -11.65 -20.60 26.71
CA VAL A 260 -12.22 -19.64 27.68
C VAL A 260 -13.32 -20.33 28.46
N HIS A 261 -13.21 -20.25 29.77
CA HIS A 261 -14.21 -20.73 30.71
C HIS A 261 -15.00 -19.54 31.28
N GLY A 262 -16.33 -19.62 31.29
CA GLY A 262 -17.18 -18.53 31.79
C GLY A 262 -18.67 -18.81 31.66
N ASN A 263 -19.48 -17.77 31.85
CA ASN A 263 -20.95 -17.85 31.74
C ASN A 263 -21.44 -17.03 30.54
N ILE A 264 -22.45 -17.54 29.83
CA ILE A 264 -23.17 -16.82 28.78
C ILE A 264 -24.33 -16.04 29.39
N GLN A 265 -24.37 -14.74 29.17
CA GLN A 265 -25.40 -13.83 29.71
C GLN A 265 -25.87 -12.84 28.64
N TYR A 266 -27.13 -12.42 28.71
CA TYR A 266 -27.63 -11.40 27.79
C TYR A 266 -27.11 -10.01 28.16
N ASP A 267 -26.44 -9.33 27.23
CA ASP A 267 -25.92 -7.98 27.42
C ASP A 267 -26.86 -6.94 26.79
N ASN A 268 -27.58 -6.18 27.62
CA ASN A 268 -28.54 -5.18 27.16
C ASN A 268 -27.92 -4.01 26.37
N TYR A 269 -26.61 -3.77 26.50
CA TYR A 269 -25.94 -2.71 25.76
C TYR A 269 -25.57 -3.16 24.34
N GLN A 270 -25.14 -4.41 24.19
CA GLN A 270 -24.86 -5.01 22.87
C GLN A 270 -26.11 -5.64 22.21
N ASN A 271 -27.17 -5.84 22.99
CA ASN A 271 -28.40 -6.51 22.58
C ASN A 271 -28.14 -7.91 22.02
N ASP A 272 -27.24 -8.66 22.69
CA ASP A 272 -26.77 -9.99 22.28
C ASP A 272 -26.26 -10.79 23.49
N TYR A 273 -26.12 -12.12 23.33
CA TYR A 273 -25.54 -13.01 24.34
C TYR A 273 -24.01 -12.93 24.33
N VAL A 274 -23.41 -12.72 25.51
CA VAL A 274 -21.97 -12.47 25.69
C VAL A 274 -21.38 -13.44 26.70
N LEU A 275 -20.18 -13.95 26.42
CA LEU A 275 -19.39 -14.75 27.36
C LEU A 275 -18.71 -13.86 28.42
N MET A 276 -19.12 -14.00 29.66
CA MET A 276 -18.45 -13.43 30.82
C MET A 276 -17.27 -14.32 31.22
N ALA A 277 -16.08 -14.01 30.70
CA ALA A 277 -14.90 -14.83 30.83
C ALA A 277 -14.35 -14.87 32.27
N TYR A 278 -14.14 -16.06 32.82
CA TYR A 278 -13.53 -16.28 34.13
C TYR A 278 -12.06 -16.63 34.02
N ASP A 279 -11.77 -17.65 33.24
CA ASP A 279 -10.44 -18.22 33.08
C ASP A 279 -10.13 -18.37 31.57
N MET A 280 -8.87 -18.21 31.18
CA MET A 280 -8.40 -18.29 29.79
C MET A 280 -7.08 -19.06 29.73
N MET A 281 -7.03 -20.00 28.79
CA MET A 281 -5.86 -20.80 28.49
C MET A 281 -5.58 -20.79 26.99
N GLU A 282 -4.32 -20.98 26.65
CA GLU A 282 -3.92 -21.25 25.28
C GLU A 282 -4.58 -22.52 24.72
N ALA A 283 -4.84 -22.53 23.42
CA ALA A 283 -5.42 -23.66 22.73
C ALA A 283 -4.70 -23.92 21.41
N ASP A 284 -4.51 -25.20 21.08
CA ASP A 284 -3.99 -25.58 19.77
C ASP A 284 -5.02 -25.19 18.69
N GLY A 285 -4.59 -24.47 17.65
CA GLY A 285 -5.45 -23.97 16.59
C GLY A 285 -6.09 -25.04 15.71
N GLY A 286 -5.69 -26.30 15.85
CA GLY A 286 -6.17 -27.42 15.04
C GLY A 286 -5.45 -27.55 13.69
N THR A 287 -4.72 -26.53 13.24
CA THR A 287 -3.76 -26.63 12.14
C THR A 287 -2.54 -27.41 12.63
N VAL A 288 -2.42 -28.66 12.19
CA VAL A 288 -1.17 -29.41 12.36
C VAL A 288 -0.16 -28.76 11.43
N GLU A 289 0.90 -28.17 11.99
CA GLU A 289 1.95 -27.60 11.17
C GLU A 289 2.61 -28.73 10.35
N ARG A 290 2.48 -28.65 9.03
CA ARG A 290 2.95 -29.70 8.12
C ARG A 290 4.46 -29.55 7.91
N GLU A 291 5.16 -30.68 8.00
CA GLU A 291 6.61 -30.74 7.82
C GLU A 291 6.95 -31.71 6.68
N ASP A 292 8.02 -31.39 5.95
CA ASP A 292 8.59 -32.26 4.92
C ASP A 292 9.88 -32.85 5.49
N HIS A 293 9.92 -34.16 5.66
CA HIS A 293 11.07 -34.86 6.22
C HIS A 293 11.86 -35.63 5.15
N ASN A 294 11.51 -35.47 3.88
CA ASN A 294 12.14 -36.23 2.82
C ASN A 294 13.59 -35.75 2.62
N PRO A 295 14.60 -36.65 2.60
CA PRO A 295 15.99 -36.25 2.40
C PRO A 295 16.26 -35.74 0.98
N THR A 296 15.36 -36.02 0.03
CA THR A 296 15.39 -35.54 -1.34
C THR A 296 14.08 -34.83 -1.68
N PRO A 297 13.92 -33.56 -1.29
CA PRO A 297 12.67 -32.85 -1.46
C PRO A 297 12.29 -32.65 -2.93
N ARG A 298 10.99 -32.56 -3.20
CA ARG A 298 10.47 -32.28 -4.54
C ARG A 298 10.54 -30.80 -4.92
N VAL A 299 10.22 -30.51 -6.18
CA VAL A 299 9.97 -29.16 -6.70
C VAL A 299 8.51 -29.08 -7.14
N GLU A 300 7.78 -28.07 -6.66
CA GLU A 300 6.46 -27.76 -7.20
C GLU A 300 6.59 -26.95 -8.50
N LEU A 301 5.88 -27.35 -9.56
CA LEU A 301 5.93 -26.74 -10.89
C LEU A 301 4.62 -26.08 -11.33
N HIS A 302 3.54 -26.22 -10.55
CA HIS A 302 2.22 -25.68 -10.85
C HIS A 302 1.58 -25.14 -9.56
N LEU A 303 1.58 -23.81 -9.42
CA LEU A 303 1.09 -23.13 -8.22
C LEU A 303 0.57 -21.73 -8.52
N HIS A 304 -0.53 -21.39 -7.87
CA HIS A 304 -1.25 -20.13 -8.00
C HIS A 304 -1.12 -19.31 -6.72
N THR A 305 -0.89 -18.01 -6.87
CA THR A 305 -0.85 -17.04 -5.79
C THR A 305 -2.13 -16.21 -5.75
N VAL A 306 -2.25 -15.33 -4.76
CA VAL A 306 -3.29 -14.29 -4.67
C VAL A 306 -3.42 -13.40 -5.93
N MET A 307 -2.48 -13.47 -6.88
CA MET A 307 -2.55 -12.77 -8.17
C MET A 307 -3.35 -13.52 -9.25
N SER A 308 -3.71 -14.78 -9.00
CA SER A 308 -4.72 -15.50 -9.78
C SER A 308 -6.12 -15.01 -9.39
N ASP A 309 -6.73 -14.26 -10.32
CA ASP A 309 -7.90 -13.42 -10.09
C ASP A 309 -9.10 -14.18 -9.47
N MET A 310 -9.42 -13.83 -8.22
CA MET A 310 -10.50 -14.42 -7.44
C MET A 310 -10.46 -15.97 -7.45
N ASP A 311 -9.28 -16.57 -7.28
CA ASP A 311 -9.11 -18.03 -7.35
C ASP A 311 -8.20 -18.62 -6.27
N ALA A 312 -7.01 -18.06 -6.09
CA ALA A 312 -6.01 -18.60 -5.17
C ALA A 312 -5.72 -17.67 -3.98
N LEU A 313 -5.21 -18.27 -2.91
CA LEU A 313 -5.05 -17.69 -1.58
C LEU A 313 -3.59 -17.61 -1.14
N ILE A 314 -2.68 -18.27 -1.86
CA ILE A 314 -1.27 -18.36 -1.46
C ILE A 314 -0.60 -17.00 -1.61
N THR A 315 -0.09 -16.47 -0.51
CA THR A 315 0.74 -15.25 -0.54
C THR A 315 2.20 -15.61 -0.82
N VAL A 316 2.93 -14.71 -1.49
CA VAL A 316 4.36 -14.90 -1.79
C VAL A 316 5.20 -15.12 -0.52
N LYS A 317 4.93 -14.35 0.54
CA LYS A 317 5.65 -14.47 1.82
C LYS A 317 5.47 -15.86 2.45
N GLN A 318 4.22 -16.33 2.53
CA GLN A 318 3.92 -17.66 3.07
C GLN A 318 4.57 -18.75 2.22
N LEU A 319 4.49 -18.64 0.89
CA LEU A 319 5.09 -19.59 -0.03
C LEU A 319 6.60 -19.73 0.20
N ILE A 320 7.35 -18.64 0.14
CA ILE A 320 8.81 -18.68 0.27
C ILE A 320 9.23 -19.20 1.66
N LYS A 321 8.51 -18.80 2.72
CA LYS A 321 8.76 -19.29 4.09
C LYS A 321 8.56 -20.80 4.17
N THR A 322 7.48 -21.33 3.61
CA THR A 322 7.16 -22.76 3.64
C THR A 322 8.12 -23.58 2.80
N ILE A 323 8.42 -23.16 1.57
CA ILE A 323 9.38 -23.84 0.68
C ILE A 323 10.76 -23.91 1.32
N LYS A 324 11.21 -22.83 1.96
CA LYS A 324 12.43 -22.83 2.76
C LYS A 324 12.35 -23.80 3.94
N LYS A 325 11.26 -23.77 4.72
CA LYS A 325 11.07 -24.66 5.88
C LYS A 325 11.14 -26.13 5.46
N TRP A 326 10.52 -26.48 4.34
CA TRP A 326 10.49 -27.84 3.80
C TRP A 326 11.77 -28.24 3.05
N GLY A 327 12.73 -27.33 2.87
CA GLY A 327 13.98 -27.61 2.17
C GLY A 327 13.82 -27.89 0.68
N HIS A 328 12.70 -27.46 0.07
CA HIS A 328 12.47 -27.63 -1.37
C HIS A 328 13.49 -26.81 -2.15
N PRO A 329 14.18 -27.38 -3.16
CA PRO A 329 15.28 -26.70 -3.84
C PRO A 329 14.81 -25.54 -4.73
N ALA A 330 13.56 -25.57 -5.18
CA ALA A 330 12.92 -24.50 -5.94
C ALA A 330 11.39 -24.58 -5.84
N VAL A 331 10.71 -23.52 -6.29
CA VAL A 331 9.25 -23.51 -6.48
C VAL A 331 8.88 -22.71 -7.72
N ALA A 332 7.95 -23.20 -8.52
CA ALA A 332 7.36 -22.45 -9.62
C ALA A 332 6.12 -21.66 -9.19
N VAL A 333 5.93 -20.50 -9.80
CA VAL A 333 4.68 -19.72 -9.70
C VAL A 333 4.13 -19.52 -11.09
N THR A 334 2.88 -19.96 -11.29
CA THR A 334 2.21 -20.11 -12.59
C THR A 334 0.81 -19.51 -12.56
N ASP A 335 0.69 -18.25 -12.14
CA ASP A 335 -0.60 -17.57 -12.02
C ASP A 335 -1.39 -17.54 -13.34
N HIS A 336 -2.73 -17.52 -13.22
CA HIS A 336 -3.65 -17.57 -14.36
C HIS A 336 -3.53 -16.35 -15.28
N GLY A 337 -2.94 -16.55 -16.44
CA GLY A 337 -2.79 -15.57 -17.51
C GLY A 337 -1.92 -14.37 -17.15
N VAL A 338 -1.33 -14.30 -15.95
CA VAL A 338 -0.62 -13.12 -15.44
C VAL A 338 0.68 -13.48 -14.75
N VAL A 339 1.54 -12.47 -14.57
CA VAL A 339 2.85 -12.61 -13.91
C VAL A 339 3.06 -11.60 -12.78
N GLN A 340 1.96 -11.07 -12.21
CA GLN A 340 1.97 -9.94 -11.25
C GLN A 340 2.68 -10.25 -9.92
N SER A 341 2.84 -11.52 -9.57
CA SER A 341 3.57 -11.95 -8.37
C SER A 341 5.10 -11.85 -8.51
N PHE A 342 5.62 -11.70 -9.74
CA PHE A 342 7.06 -11.79 -10.03
C PHE A 342 7.93 -10.76 -9.30
N PRO A 343 7.58 -9.46 -9.23
CA PRO A 343 8.40 -8.47 -8.53
C PRO A 343 8.58 -8.80 -7.05
N LEU A 344 7.48 -9.11 -6.37
CA LEU A 344 7.47 -9.49 -4.96
C LEU A 344 8.19 -10.83 -4.71
N LEU A 345 8.04 -11.79 -5.63
CA LEU A 345 8.80 -13.05 -5.59
C LEU A 345 10.30 -12.79 -5.66
N GLN A 346 10.76 -11.98 -6.61
CA GLN A 346 12.17 -11.63 -6.72
C GLN A 346 12.69 -10.96 -5.45
N GLU A 347 11.98 -9.97 -4.92
CA GLU A 347 12.37 -9.25 -3.70
C GLU A 347 12.53 -10.19 -2.50
N ILE A 348 11.50 -10.99 -2.20
CA ILE A 348 11.50 -11.85 -1.01
C ILE A 348 12.44 -13.05 -1.15
N SER A 349 12.52 -13.66 -2.33
CA SER A 349 13.34 -14.86 -2.55
C SER A 349 14.83 -14.56 -2.54
N THR A 350 15.24 -13.39 -3.03
CA THR A 350 16.65 -12.95 -3.09
C THR A 350 17.13 -12.27 -1.81
N ASP A 351 16.25 -12.06 -0.82
CA ASP A 351 16.65 -11.64 0.52
C ASP A 351 17.66 -12.67 1.09
N LYS A 352 18.75 -12.15 1.68
CA LYS A 352 19.85 -12.96 2.23
C LYS A 352 19.38 -14.01 3.24
N THR A 353 18.25 -13.76 3.91
CA THR A 353 17.68 -14.67 4.89
C THR A 353 16.87 -15.80 4.25
N ASN A 354 16.37 -15.69 3.03
CA ASN A 354 15.50 -16.69 2.40
C ASN A 354 16.22 -17.59 1.41
N ASN A 355 16.89 -17.00 0.42
CA ASN A 355 17.64 -17.67 -0.64
C ASN A 355 16.94 -18.91 -1.24
N VAL A 356 15.71 -18.74 -1.70
CA VAL A 356 14.90 -19.79 -2.35
C VAL A 356 14.91 -19.56 -3.86
N LYS A 357 15.21 -20.59 -4.67
CA LYS A 357 15.13 -20.46 -6.13
C LYS A 357 13.67 -20.42 -6.59
N VAL A 358 13.30 -19.39 -7.34
CA VAL A 358 11.96 -19.24 -7.93
C VAL A 358 12.00 -19.57 -9.42
N ILE A 359 11.06 -20.40 -9.87
CA ILE A 359 10.81 -20.66 -11.28
C ILE A 359 9.65 -19.79 -11.74
N TYR A 360 9.95 -18.81 -12.58
CA TYR A 360 8.98 -17.84 -13.06
C TYR A 360 8.17 -18.40 -14.23
N GLY A 361 6.85 -18.52 -14.06
CA GLY A 361 5.97 -19.03 -15.10
C GLY A 361 4.58 -18.40 -15.10
N MET A 362 3.70 -18.98 -15.91
CA MET A 362 2.31 -18.58 -16.05
C MET A 362 1.50 -19.79 -16.50
N GLU A 363 0.27 -19.93 -15.99
CA GLU A 363 -0.70 -20.80 -16.63
C GLU A 363 -1.50 -19.99 -17.67
N GLY A 364 -1.23 -20.25 -18.95
CA GLY A 364 -1.84 -19.56 -20.07
C GLY A 364 -3.15 -20.21 -20.53
N TYR A 365 -3.97 -19.43 -21.25
CA TYR A 365 -5.17 -19.92 -21.93
C TYR A 365 -4.89 -20.10 -23.43
N LEU A 366 -4.47 -21.29 -23.83
CA LEU A 366 -4.14 -21.66 -25.21
C LEU A 366 -5.39 -21.86 -26.06
N PHE A 367 -5.40 -21.37 -27.29
CA PHE A 367 -6.41 -21.73 -28.28
C PHE A 367 -5.81 -21.90 -29.68
N ASP A 368 -6.55 -22.60 -30.54
CA ASP A 368 -6.22 -22.77 -31.96
C ASP A 368 -7.02 -21.75 -32.78
N ASP A 369 -8.07 -22.16 -33.49
CA ASP A 369 -8.85 -21.26 -34.37
C ASP A 369 -10.05 -20.63 -33.65
N LYS A 370 -10.72 -21.41 -32.81
CA LYS A 370 -11.95 -21.00 -32.13
C LYS A 370 -11.60 -20.27 -30.85
N ILE A 371 -11.62 -18.93 -30.92
CA ILE A 371 -11.24 -18.12 -29.77
C ILE A 371 -12.06 -18.48 -28.53
N ASP A 372 -13.34 -18.85 -28.66
CA ASP A 372 -14.26 -19.16 -27.56
C ASP A 372 -13.90 -20.44 -26.77
N GLN A 373 -13.06 -21.31 -27.33
CA GLN A 373 -12.53 -22.51 -26.67
C GLN A 373 -11.07 -22.28 -26.30
N SER A 374 -10.72 -22.48 -25.03
CA SER A 374 -9.34 -22.39 -24.57
C SER A 374 -8.99 -23.51 -23.61
N TYR A 375 -7.74 -23.95 -23.68
CA TYR A 375 -7.12 -24.97 -22.83
C TYR A 375 -6.08 -24.32 -21.91
N HIS A 376 -5.88 -24.89 -20.74
CA HIS A 376 -4.77 -24.47 -19.89
C HIS A 376 -3.43 -24.99 -20.45
N ILE A 377 -2.36 -24.24 -20.22
CA ILE A 377 -0.98 -24.62 -20.55
C ILE A 377 -0.03 -24.00 -19.53
N ILE A 378 0.91 -24.77 -19.01
CA ILE A 378 1.97 -24.21 -18.16
C ILE A 378 3.12 -23.74 -19.02
N ILE A 379 3.58 -22.51 -18.76
CA ILE A 379 4.67 -21.86 -19.49
C ILE A 379 5.71 -21.40 -18.45
N LEU A 380 6.87 -22.04 -18.42
CA LEU A 380 7.97 -21.71 -17.52
C LEU A 380 9.09 -20.99 -18.28
N ALA A 381 9.60 -19.89 -17.73
CA ALA A 381 10.74 -19.19 -18.29
C ALA A 381 12.05 -19.93 -17.94
N LYS A 382 12.74 -20.45 -18.95
CA LYS A 382 14.02 -21.17 -18.81
C LYS A 382 15.18 -20.24 -18.47
N ASN A 383 15.15 -19.02 -19.00
CA ASN A 383 16.21 -18.02 -18.91
C ASN A 383 15.64 -16.60 -19.10
N GLN A 384 16.50 -15.58 -19.09
CA GLN A 384 16.07 -14.18 -19.26
C GLN A 384 15.39 -13.89 -20.60
N ILE A 385 15.71 -14.63 -21.68
CA ILE A 385 14.99 -14.53 -22.95
C ILE A 385 13.56 -15.03 -22.77
N GLY A 386 13.40 -16.16 -22.06
CA GLY A 386 12.10 -16.69 -21.65
C GLY A 386 11.26 -15.69 -20.86
N ILE A 387 11.84 -14.95 -19.91
CA ILE A 387 11.13 -13.88 -19.18
C ILE A 387 10.57 -12.83 -20.14
N ARG A 388 11.40 -12.34 -21.07
CA ARG A 388 10.98 -11.33 -22.06
C ARG A 388 9.89 -11.85 -22.98
N ASN A 389 10.01 -13.09 -23.46
CA ASN A 389 9.02 -13.72 -24.31
C ASN A 389 7.71 -13.97 -23.55
N LEU A 390 7.78 -14.36 -22.28
CA LEU A 390 6.62 -14.47 -21.41
C LEU A 390 5.90 -13.13 -21.25
N TYR A 391 6.63 -12.02 -21.06
CA TYR A 391 6.03 -10.68 -20.99
C TYR A 391 5.36 -10.28 -22.31
N LYS A 392 5.95 -10.61 -23.46
CA LYS A 392 5.32 -10.38 -24.76
C LYS A 392 4.03 -11.19 -24.91
N LEU A 393 4.03 -12.46 -24.50
CA LEU A 393 2.85 -13.33 -24.55
C LEU A 393 1.72 -12.81 -23.65
N VAL A 394 2.03 -12.38 -22.43
CA VAL A 394 1.08 -11.73 -21.52
C VAL A 394 0.52 -10.45 -22.16
N SER A 395 1.36 -9.64 -22.79
CA SER A 395 0.92 -8.39 -23.40
C SER A 395 0.03 -8.63 -24.61
N ILE A 396 0.40 -9.57 -25.48
CA ILE A 396 -0.39 -9.95 -26.65
C ILE A 396 -1.75 -10.52 -26.23
N SER A 397 -1.79 -11.36 -25.19
CA SER A 397 -3.02 -11.95 -24.70
C SER A 397 -3.98 -10.91 -24.11
N HIS A 398 -3.45 -9.88 -23.44
CA HIS A 398 -4.23 -8.79 -22.85
C HIS A 398 -4.58 -7.66 -23.82
N LEU A 399 -3.86 -7.48 -24.94
CA LEU A 399 -4.14 -6.40 -25.88
C LEU A 399 -4.91 -6.86 -27.11
N LYS A 400 -4.60 -8.06 -27.62
CA LYS A 400 -5.15 -8.53 -28.91
C LYS A 400 -6.22 -9.61 -28.74
N TYR A 401 -6.05 -10.54 -27.80
CA TYR A 401 -6.83 -11.78 -27.73
C TYR A 401 -7.64 -11.94 -26.44
N ILE A 402 -8.05 -10.83 -25.82
CA ILE A 402 -9.02 -10.88 -24.72
C ILE A 402 -10.38 -11.30 -25.26
N TYR A 403 -10.98 -12.32 -24.64
CA TYR A 403 -12.37 -12.71 -24.90
C TYR A 403 -13.10 -13.00 -23.59
N ARG A 404 -14.25 -12.34 -23.39
CA ARG A 404 -15.05 -12.39 -22.16
C ARG A 404 -14.20 -12.17 -20.89
N GLY A 405 -13.30 -11.21 -20.94
CA GLY A 405 -12.41 -10.85 -19.84
C GLY A 405 -11.22 -11.79 -19.60
N ARG A 406 -11.09 -12.90 -20.35
CA ARG A 406 -9.95 -13.84 -20.23
C ARG A 406 -8.89 -13.56 -21.30
N PRO A 407 -7.61 -13.41 -20.92
CA PRO A 407 -6.50 -13.18 -21.86
C PRO A 407 -6.06 -14.52 -22.49
N ARG A 408 -6.11 -14.65 -23.81
CA ARG A 408 -5.86 -15.93 -24.51
C ARG A 408 -4.63 -15.85 -25.42
N ILE A 409 -4.02 -17.00 -25.68
CA ILE A 409 -2.79 -17.10 -26.48
C ILE A 409 -3.06 -18.06 -27.65
N PRO A 410 -2.97 -17.60 -28.90
CA PRO A 410 -3.01 -18.51 -30.05
C PRO A 410 -1.77 -19.41 -30.06
N ARG A 411 -1.92 -20.70 -30.36
CA ARG A 411 -0.79 -21.64 -30.44
C ARG A 411 0.30 -21.20 -31.42
N ALA A 412 -0.10 -20.59 -32.54
CA ALA A 412 0.85 -20.04 -33.52
C ALA A 412 1.73 -18.94 -32.92
N VAL A 413 1.14 -18.03 -32.13
CA VAL A 413 1.87 -16.95 -31.45
C VAL A 413 2.76 -17.51 -30.34
N LEU A 414 2.27 -18.48 -29.55
CA LEU A 414 3.11 -19.16 -28.56
C LEU A 414 4.34 -19.82 -29.21
N SER A 415 4.16 -20.41 -30.38
CA SER A 415 5.24 -21.07 -31.12
C SER A 415 6.28 -20.08 -31.64
N GLU A 416 5.88 -18.87 -32.03
CA GLU A 416 6.77 -17.77 -32.43
C GLU A 416 7.66 -17.30 -31.26
N TYR A 417 7.09 -17.19 -30.06
CA TYR A 417 7.81 -16.74 -28.85
C TYR A 417 8.28 -17.89 -27.95
N ARG A 418 8.39 -19.12 -28.47
CA ARG A 418 8.74 -20.31 -27.66
C ARG A 418 10.17 -20.30 -27.14
N GLU A 419 11.08 -19.54 -27.77
CA GLU A 419 12.47 -19.50 -27.36
C GLU A 419 12.62 -19.13 -25.88
N GLY A 420 13.39 -19.94 -25.14
CA GLY A 420 13.61 -19.73 -23.71
C GLY A 420 12.42 -20.13 -22.82
N LEU A 421 11.39 -20.78 -23.35
CA LEU A 421 10.24 -21.30 -22.59
C LEU A 421 10.27 -22.84 -22.50
N ILE A 422 9.68 -23.38 -21.44
CA ILE A 422 9.39 -24.81 -21.25
C ILE A 422 7.88 -24.95 -21.05
N LEU A 423 7.24 -25.83 -21.83
CA LEU A 423 5.79 -25.99 -21.83
C LEU A 423 5.33 -27.28 -21.13
N GLY A 424 4.42 -27.16 -20.17
CA GLY A 424 3.75 -28.26 -19.48
C GLY A 424 2.33 -28.49 -19.99
N SER A 425 1.85 -29.74 -19.92
CA SER A 425 0.49 -30.10 -20.41
C SER A 425 -0.66 -29.58 -19.55
N ALA A 426 -0.37 -29.00 -18.37
CA ALA A 426 -1.31 -28.45 -17.41
C ALA A 426 -2.27 -29.49 -16.78
N CYS A 427 -3.30 -28.96 -16.12
CA CYS A 427 -4.29 -29.67 -15.33
C CYS A 427 -5.38 -30.34 -16.19
N GLU A 428 -6.52 -30.66 -15.59
CA GLU A 428 -7.68 -31.25 -16.24
C GLU A 428 -8.36 -30.30 -17.24
N ALA A 429 -8.16 -28.99 -17.08
CA ALA A 429 -8.53 -27.99 -18.05
C ALA A 429 -7.55 -27.89 -19.24
N GLY A 430 -6.42 -28.60 -19.17
CA GLY A 430 -5.43 -28.74 -20.23
C GLY A 430 -5.94 -29.51 -21.45
N GLU A 431 -5.30 -29.29 -22.59
CA GLU A 431 -5.75 -29.86 -23.88
C GLU A 431 -5.71 -31.39 -23.87
N LEU A 432 -4.67 -31.96 -23.27
CA LEU A 432 -4.44 -33.40 -23.25
C LEU A 432 -5.53 -34.13 -22.44
N VAL A 433 -5.78 -33.68 -21.21
CA VAL A 433 -6.79 -34.31 -20.34
C VAL A 433 -8.19 -34.13 -20.89
N ARG A 434 -8.57 -32.92 -21.34
CA ARG A 434 -9.88 -32.70 -21.97
C ARG A 434 -10.07 -33.56 -23.22
N SER A 435 -9.03 -33.73 -24.02
CA SER A 435 -9.10 -34.56 -25.22
C SER A 435 -9.25 -36.05 -24.90
N MET A 436 -8.67 -36.50 -23.79
CA MET A 436 -8.81 -37.87 -23.29
C MET A 436 -10.19 -38.11 -22.66
N VAL A 437 -10.65 -37.24 -21.77
CA VAL A 437 -11.83 -37.48 -20.92
C VAL A 437 -13.13 -37.01 -21.59
N GLN A 438 -13.15 -35.77 -22.08
CA GLN A 438 -14.38 -35.17 -22.63
C GLN A 438 -14.57 -35.53 -24.11
N LYS A 439 -13.48 -35.47 -24.90
CA LYS A 439 -13.54 -35.79 -26.34
C LYS A 439 -13.33 -37.27 -26.65
N LYS A 440 -12.77 -38.05 -25.71
CA LYS A 440 -12.48 -39.49 -25.86
C LYS A 440 -11.70 -39.81 -27.14
N LEU A 441 -10.67 -39.01 -27.43
CA LEU A 441 -9.85 -39.20 -28.62
C LEU A 441 -9.03 -40.50 -28.55
N PRO A 442 -8.75 -41.14 -29.70
CA PRO A 442 -7.85 -42.29 -29.77
C PRO A 442 -6.43 -41.96 -29.29
N TYR A 443 -5.72 -42.98 -28.78
CA TYR A 443 -4.36 -42.85 -28.23
C TYR A 443 -3.36 -42.15 -29.18
N GLU A 444 -3.40 -42.46 -30.49
CA GLU A 444 -2.52 -41.83 -31.48
C GLU A 444 -2.75 -40.32 -31.63
N GLU A 445 -3.98 -39.84 -31.48
CA GLU A 445 -4.28 -38.40 -31.49
C GLU A 445 -3.81 -37.74 -30.19
N LEU A 446 -3.96 -38.41 -29.05
CA LEU A 446 -3.40 -37.95 -27.77
C LEU A 446 -1.87 -37.83 -27.85
N LYS A 447 -1.21 -38.77 -28.52
CA LYS A 447 0.24 -38.75 -28.77
C LYS A 447 0.68 -37.54 -29.60
N LYS A 448 -0.11 -37.15 -30.62
CA LYS A 448 0.12 -35.92 -31.38
C LYS A 448 -0.03 -34.67 -30.51
N ILE A 449 -1.06 -34.59 -29.67
CA ILE A 449 -1.26 -33.47 -28.74
C ILE A 449 -0.10 -33.38 -27.74
N ALA A 450 0.25 -34.51 -27.10
CA ALA A 450 1.36 -34.60 -26.16
C ALA A 450 2.72 -34.23 -26.80
N SER A 451 2.87 -34.41 -28.12
CA SER A 451 4.11 -34.06 -28.84
C SER A 451 4.44 -32.55 -28.81
N PHE A 452 3.47 -31.68 -28.52
CA PHE A 452 3.67 -30.22 -28.46
C PHE A 452 4.36 -29.73 -27.17
N TYR A 453 4.22 -30.45 -26.06
CA TYR A 453 4.69 -30.03 -24.73
C TYR A 453 6.12 -30.50 -24.44
N ASP A 454 6.89 -29.82 -23.59
CA ASP A 454 8.24 -30.27 -23.23
C ASP A 454 8.20 -31.30 -22.09
N TYR A 455 7.20 -31.22 -21.22
CA TYR A 455 6.90 -32.20 -20.18
C TYR A 455 5.38 -32.41 -20.03
N LEU A 456 4.99 -33.52 -19.43
CA LEU A 456 3.59 -33.87 -19.19
C LEU A 456 3.28 -33.90 -17.69
N GLU A 457 2.13 -33.38 -17.31
CA GLU A 457 1.68 -33.28 -15.91
C GLU A 457 0.68 -34.37 -15.56
N ILE A 458 0.83 -34.91 -14.35
CA ILE A 458 -0.16 -35.74 -13.67
C ILE A 458 -0.47 -35.10 -12.30
N GLN A 459 -1.70 -35.26 -11.82
CA GLN A 459 -2.17 -34.61 -10.59
C GLN A 459 -2.72 -35.63 -9.58
N PRO A 460 -2.74 -35.27 -8.28
CA PRO A 460 -3.45 -36.01 -7.24
C PRO A 460 -4.90 -36.32 -7.67
N LEU A 461 -5.40 -37.50 -7.28
CA LEU A 461 -6.74 -37.96 -7.60
C LEU A 461 -7.80 -37.00 -7.02
N THR A 462 -7.53 -36.44 -5.84
CA THR A 462 -8.41 -35.47 -5.16
C THR A 462 -8.60 -34.16 -5.92
N ASN A 463 -7.66 -33.78 -6.81
CA ASN A 463 -7.84 -32.61 -7.66
C ASN A 463 -8.99 -32.83 -8.65
N ASN A 464 -9.13 -34.08 -9.11
CA ASN A 464 -10.00 -34.47 -10.21
C ASN A 464 -11.24 -35.26 -9.76
N GLY A 465 -11.54 -35.30 -8.46
CA GLY A 465 -12.70 -36.02 -7.92
C GLY A 465 -14.05 -35.57 -8.50
N PHE A 466 -14.13 -34.34 -9.01
CA PHE A 466 -15.33 -33.85 -9.68
C PHE A 466 -15.62 -34.57 -11.00
N LEU A 467 -14.61 -35.11 -11.70
CA LEU A 467 -14.82 -35.88 -12.94
C LEU A 467 -15.59 -37.17 -12.67
N VAL A 468 -15.43 -37.77 -11.48
CA VAL A 468 -16.24 -38.91 -11.02
C VAL A 468 -17.66 -38.44 -10.73
N ARG A 469 -17.81 -37.34 -9.97
CA ARG A 469 -19.11 -36.76 -9.60
C ARG A 469 -19.96 -36.37 -10.81
N GLU A 470 -19.35 -35.86 -11.87
CA GLU A 470 -20.00 -35.45 -13.11
C GLU A 470 -20.20 -36.61 -14.10
N GLY A 471 -19.70 -37.82 -13.80
CA GLY A 471 -19.86 -39.00 -14.65
C GLY A 471 -18.96 -39.02 -15.89
N PHE A 472 -17.91 -38.20 -15.92
CA PHE A 472 -16.90 -38.24 -16.98
C PHE A 472 -15.98 -39.46 -16.86
N VAL A 473 -15.70 -39.89 -15.63
CA VAL A 473 -15.04 -41.17 -15.30
C VAL A 473 -15.91 -41.99 -14.35
N ALA A 474 -15.72 -43.30 -14.33
CA ALA A 474 -16.58 -44.22 -13.57
C ALA A 474 -16.32 -44.17 -12.05
N ASP A 475 -15.06 -44.11 -11.66
CA ASP A 475 -14.60 -44.21 -10.27
C ASP A 475 -13.17 -43.66 -10.13
N GLU A 476 -12.59 -43.81 -8.93
CA GLU A 476 -11.21 -43.42 -8.63
C GLU A 476 -10.17 -44.16 -9.49
N GLU A 477 -10.44 -45.40 -9.90
CA GLU A 477 -9.53 -46.14 -10.79
C GLU A 477 -9.49 -45.50 -12.18
N GLY A 478 -10.62 -44.96 -12.66
CA GLY A 478 -10.67 -44.12 -13.86
C GLY A 478 -9.77 -42.88 -13.77
N LEU A 479 -9.63 -42.27 -12.58
CA LEU A 479 -8.70 -41.15 -12.36
C LEU A 479 -7.23 -41.61 -12.40
N ARG A 480 -6.94 -42.79 -11.86
CA ARG A 480 -5.59 -43.39 -11.95
C ARG A 480 -5.23 -43.75 -13.39
N ASP A 481 -6.19 -44.20 -14.18
CA ASP A 481 -5.99 -44.54 -15.59
C ASP A 481 -5.68 -43.31 -16.46
N ILE A 482 -6.24 -42.15 -16.14
CA ILE A 482 -5.82 -40.85 -16.72
C ILE A 482 -4.31 -40.65 -16.49
N ASN A 483 -3.86 -40.75 -15.25
CA ASN A 483 -2.45 -40.56 -14.89
C ASN A 483 -1.53 -41.61 -15.54
N ARG A 484 -1.93 -42.89 -15.55
CA ARG A 484 -1.18 -43.97 -16.21
C ARG A 484 -1.10 -43.76 -17.73
N THR A 485 -2.16 -43.26 -18.36
CA THR A 485 -2.19 -42.98 -19.80
C THR A 485 -1.21 -41.86 -20.14
N ILE A 486 -1.18 -40.79 -19.35
CA ILE A 486 -0.23 -39.68 -19.52
C ILE A 486 1.21 -40.15 -19.29
N LEU A 487 1.45 -40.95 -18.26
CA LEU A 487 2.77 -41.55 -18.00
C LEU A 487 3.23 -42.40 -19.19
N LYS A 488 2.35 -43.25 -19.72
CA LYS A 488 2.64 -44.05 -20.91
C LYS A 488 2.95 -43.17 -22.13
N LEU A 489 2.20 -42.09 -22.36
CA LEU A 489 2.49 -41.12 -23.42
C LEU A 489 3.87 -40.47 -23.25
N GLY A 490 4.26 -40.16 -22.02
CA GLY A 490 5.59 -39.66 -21.68
C GLY A 490 6.70 -40.63 -22.08
N ASP A 491 6.58 -41.89 -21.62
CA ASP A 491 7.53 -42.96 -21.96
C ASP A 491 7.64 -43.17 -23.48
N ASP A 492 6.51 -43.25 -24.18
CA ASP A 492 6.40 -43.46 -25.62
C ASP A 492 7.02 -42.34 -26.48
N LEU A 493 7.08 -41.12 -25.94
CA LEU A 493 7.59 -39.92 -26.62
C LEU A 493 8.98 -39.52 -26.11
N GLY A 494 9.52 -40.19 -25.09
CA GLY A 494 10.76 -39.79 -24.41
C GLY A 494 10.64 -38.45 -23.68
N LYS A 495 9.45 -38.13 -23.13
CA LYS A 495 9.18 -36.88 -22.39
C LYS A 495 9.10 -37.14 -20.90
N LEU A 496 9.49 -36.15 -20.12
CA LEU A 496 9.38 -36.21 -18.67
C LEU A 496 7.90 -36.11 -18.25
N THR A 497 7.45 -37.04 -17.43
CA THR A 497 6.19 -36.92 -16.69
C THR A 497 6.49 -36.44 -15.27
N VAL A 498 5.77 -35.41 -14.83
CA VAL A 498 5.95 -34.76 -13.52
C VAL A 498 4.63 -34.72 -12.76
N ALA A 499 4.69 -34.95 -11.45
CA ALA A 499 3.53 -34.81 -10.59
C ALA A 499 3.47 -33.40 -10.00
N THR A 500 2.38 -32.68 -10.23
CA THR A 500 2.18 -31.29 -9.76
C THR A 500 0.93 -31.18 -8.88
N CYS A 501 0.92 -30.20 -7.96
CA CYS A 501 -0.22 -30.02 -7.05
C CYS A 501 -1.33 -29.17 -7.63
N ASP A 502 -1.01 -28.25 -8.55
CA ASP A 502 -1.94 -27.19 -8.97
C ASP A 502 -2.48 -26.43 -7.75
N ALA A 503 -1.53 -26.00 -6.91
CA ALA A 503 -1.82 -25.51 -5.58
C ALA A 503 -2.44 -24.11 -5.63
N HIS A 504 -3.58 -23.95 -4.97
CA HIS A 504 -4.33 -22.69 -4.86
C HIS A 504 -4.37 -22.17 -3.42
N PHE A 505 -4.06 -23.01 -2.43
CA PHE A 505 -4.04 -22.64 -1.02
C PHE A 505 -2.97 -23.42 -0.25
N MET A 506 -2.59 -22.95 0.94
CA MET A 506 -1.42 -23.50 1.65
C MET A 506 -1.76 -24.80 2.38
N ASN A 507 -2.87 -24.81 3.12
CA ASN A 507 -3.27 -25.92 3.97
C ASN A 507 -4.66 -26.45 3.60
N PRO A 508 -4.97 -27.73 3.86
CA PRO A 508 -6.27 -28.31 3.55
C PRO A 508 -7.48 -27.50 4.09
N GLU A 509 -7.35 -26.91 5.28
CA GLU A 509 -8.39 -26.10 5.92
C GLU A 509 -8.67 -24.75 5.24
N ASP A 510 -7.73 -24.20 4.46
CA ASP A 510 -7.90 -22.93 3.76
C ASP A 510 -8.93 -23.01 2.62
N LYS A 511 -9.37 -24.23 2.29
CA LYS A 511 -10.40 -24.55 1.29
C LYS A 511 -11.70 -23.75 1.48
N ILE A 512 -12.06 -23.43 2.72
CA ILE A 512 -13.26 -22.63 3.05
C ILE A 512 -13.22 -21.24 2.43
N TYR A 513 -12.05 -20.60 2.37
CA TYR A 513 -11.92 -19.25 1.82
C TYR A 513 -12.10 -19.27 0.30
N ARG A 514 -11.58 -20.29 -0.39
CA ARG A 514 -11.80 -20.45 -1.84
C ARG A 514 -13.27 -20.73 -2.14
N GLU A 515 -13.93 -21.56 -1.34
CA GLU A 515 -15.38 -21.78 -1.44
C GLU A 515 -16.16 -20.45 -1.34
N ILE A 516 -15.85 -19.60 -0.35
CA ILE A 516 -16.49 -18.29 -0.19
C ILE A 516 -16.31 -17.42 -1.44
N LEU A 517 -15.11 -17.38 -2.01
CA LEU A 517 -14.83 -16.63 -3.24
C LEU A 517 -15.61 -17.17 -4.44
N MET A 518 -15.67 -18.49 -4.61
CA MET A 518 -16.39 -19.13 -5.71
C MET A 518 -17.91 -18.91 -5.60
N THR A 519 -18.47 -18.93 -4.39
CA THR A 519 -19.86 -18.52 -4.17
C THR A 519 -20.07 -17.05 -4.52
N GLY A 520 -19.12 -16.17 -4.15
CA GLY A 520 -19.13 -14.76 -4.55
C GLY A 520 -19.13 -14.52 -6.06
N LYS A 521 -18.48 -15.40 -6.83
CA LYS A 521 -18.48 -15.43 -8.31
C LYS A 521 -19.74 -16.06 -8.92
N GLY A 522 -20.60 -16.66 -8.11
CA GLY A 522 -21.85 -17.28 -8.54
C GLY A 522 -21.73 -18.75 -8.99
N PHE A 523 -20.67 -19.46 -8.59
CA PHE A 523 -20.58 -20.91 -8.81
C PHE A 523 -21.58 -21.64 -7.90
N LYS A 524 -22.37 -22.55 -8.49
CA LYS A 524 -23.45 -23.26 -7.78
C LYS A 524 -22.95 -24.43 -6.96
N ASP A 525 -21.84 -25.02 -7.35
CA ASP A 525 -21.18 -26.18 -6.76
C ASP A 525 -19.95 -25.79 -5.94
N ALA A 526 -19.88 -24.51 -5.50
CA ALA A 526 -18.76 -23.97 -4.76
C ALA A 526 -18.41 -24.79 -3.50
N GLU A 527 -19.39 -25.45 -2.88
CA GLU A 527 -19.15 -26.32 -1.71
C GLU A 527 -18.28 -27.55 -2.00
N PHE A 528 -18.22 -28.00 -3.25
CA PHE A 528 -17.44 -29.17 -3.66
C PHE A 528 -16.06 -28.80 -4.19
N GLN A 529 -15.34 -27.95 -3.45
CA GLN A 529 -13.98 -27.58 -3.84
C GLN A 529 -13.06 -28.82 -3.92
N PRO A 530 -12.18 -28.90 -4.93
CA PRO A 530 -11.08 -29.88 -4.96
C PRO A 530 -10.00 -29.56 -3.92
N ASP A 531 -9.21 -30.56 -3.55
CA ASP A 531 -8.14 -30.42 -2.54
C ASP A 531 -6.84 -29.89 -3.19
N LEU A 532 -6.86 -28.61 -3.56
CA LEU A 532 -5.77 -27.88 -4.22
C LEU A 532 -4.83 -27.21 -3.22
N TYR A 533 -4.42 -27.91 -2.17
CA TYR A 533 -3.40 -27.40 -1.25
C TYR A 533 -1.99 -27.78 -1.73
N LEU A 534 -1.00 -26.96 -1.39
CA LEU A 534 0.40 -27.27 -1.62
C LEU A 534 0.81 -28.47 -0.75
N ARG A 535 1.06 -29.65 -1.34
CA ARG A 535 1.46 -30.88 -0.63
C ARG A 535 2.94 -30.90 -0.24
N THR A 536 3.34 -31.71 0.73
CA THR A 536 4.76 -32.07 0.99
C THR A 536 5.24 -33.17 0.04
N THR A 537 6.55 -33.45 0.02
CA THR A 537 7.12 -34.55 -0.76
C THR A 537 6.51 -35.89 -0.35
N ASP A 538 6.39 -36.14 0.96
CA ASP A 538 5.87 -37.40 1.50
C ASP A 538 4.38 -37.60 1.20
N GLU A 539 3.58 -36.54 1.29
CA GLU A 539 2.16 -36.56 0.88
C GLU A 539 2.00 -36.89 -0.60
N MET A 540 2.84 -36.32 -1.47
CA MET A 540 2.81 -36.66 -2.91
C MET A 540 3.27 -38.09 -3.19
N LEU A 541 4.30 -38.58 -2.51
CA LEU A 541 4.72 -39.98 -2.69
C LEU A 541 3.60 -40.96 -2.27
N ALA A 542 2.89 -40.66 -1.19
CA ALA A 542 1.74 -41.45 -0.76
C ALA A 542 0.60 -41.42 -1.80
N GLU A 543 0.29 -40.24 -2.34
CA GLU A 543 -0.73 -40.06 -3.37
C GLU A 543 -0.45 -40.89 -4.65
N PHE A 544 0.82 -40.94 -5.08
CA PHE A 544 1.23 -41.64 -6.31
C PHE A 544 1.73 -43.07 -6.08
N ALA A 545 1.57 -43.63 -4.88
CA ALA A 545 2.07 -44.96 -4.52
C ALA A 545 1.54 -46.10 -5.42
N TYR A 546 0.36 -45.92 -6.03
CA TYR A 546 -0.24 -46.88 -6.97
C TYR A 546 0.56 -47.07 -8.28
N LEU A 547 1.52 -46.20 -8.59
CA LEU A 547 2.44 -46.35 -9.72
C LEU A 547 3.63 -47.28 -9.40
N GLY A 548 3.81 -47.64 -8.13
CA GLY A 548 5.01 -48.31 -7.62
C GLY A 548 6.08 -47.32 -7.14
N GLU A 549 6.91 -47.74 -6.18
CA GLU A 549 7.85 -46.86 -5.47
C GLU A 549 8.82 -46.11 -6.41
N GLU A 550 9.45 -46.82 -7.35
CA GLU A 550 10.41 -46.20 -8.27
C GLU A 550 9.75 -45.15 -9.17
N ARG A 551 8.60 -45.47 -9.76
CA ARG A 551 7.87 -44.55 -10.64
C ARG A 551 7.27 -43.38 -9.88
N ALA A 552 6.77 -43.59 -8.67
CA ALA A 552 6.31 -42.50 -7.80
C ALA A 552 7.45 -41.53 -7.48
N ARG A 553 8.63 -42.03 -7.10
CA ARG A 553 9.82 -41.18 -6.86
C ARG A 553 10.32 -40.50 -8.14
N GLU A 554 10.20 -41.16 -9.30
CA GLU A 554 10.55 -40.58 -10.57
C GLU A 554 9.71 -39.34 -10.88
N VAL A 555 8.37 -39.46 -10.86
CA VAL A 555 7.45 -38.37 -11.23
C VAL A 555 7.31 -37.30 -10.15
N VAL A 556 7.43 -37.65 -8.87
CA VAL A 556 7.29 -36.72 -7.74
C VAL A 556 8.59 -35.96 -7.44
N ILE A 557 9.76 -36.60 -7.54
CA ILE A 557 11.03 -35.99 -7.12
C ILE A 557 11.96 -35.79 -8.31
N THR A 558 12.28 -36.88 -9.02
CA THR A 558 13.40 -36.88 -9.97
C THR A 558 13.14 -35.98 -11.19
N ASN A 559 11.98 -36.14 -11.82
CA ASN A 559 11.64 -35.39 -13.03
C ASN A 559 11.37 -33.90 -12.77
N PRO A 560 10.65 -33.49 -11.70
CA PRO A 560 10.53 -32.08 -11.34
C PRO A 560 11.88 -31.40 -11.07
N ASN A 561 12.79 -32.09 -10.37
CA ASN A 561 14.15 -31.59 -10.15
C ASN A 561 14.94 -31.47 -11.47
N LYS A 562 14.81 -32.42 -12.40
CA LYS A 562 15.42 -32.28 -13.74
C LYS A 562 14.90 -31.05 -14.48
N ILE A 563 13.60 -30.75 -14.41
CA ILE A 563 13.05 -29.52 -15.00
C ILE A 563 13.65 -28.28 -14.34
N ASN A 564 13.74 -28.26 -13.00
CA ASN A 564 14.39 -27.19 -12.26
C ASN A 564 15.86 -26.98 -12.70
N ASP A 565 16.61 -28.05 -12.93
CA ASP A 565 18.01 -28.00 -13.38
C ASP A 565 18.16 -27.39 -14.78
N MET A 566 17.13 -27.48 -15.62
CA MET A 566 17.13 -26.85 -16.95
C MET A 566 16.95 -25.32 -16.90
N ILE A 567 16.52 -24.77 -15.77
CA ILE A 567 16.10 -23.37 -15.60
C ILE A 567 17.20 -22.59 -14.90
N ALA A 568 17.66 -21.51 -15.54
CA ALA A 568 18.64 -20.58 -14.99
C ALA A 568 18.00 -19.69 -13.90
N ASP A 569 18.84 -19.15 -13.01
CA ASP A 569 18.40 -18.11 -12.09
C ASP A 569 18.11 -16.82 -12.87
N CYS A 570 16.84 -16.41 -12.87
CA CYS A 570 16.32 -15.32 -13.70
C CYS A 570 15.95 -14.12 -12.85
N ARG A 571 16.00 -12.92 -13.44
CA ARG A 571 15.56 -11.69 -12.78
C ARG A 571 14.41 -11.06 -13.56
N PRO A 572 13.15 -11.24 -13.10
CA PRO A 572 11.99 -10.59 -13.69
C PRO A 572 12.13 -9.08 -13.85
N VAL A 573 12.60 -8.42 -12.80
CA VAL A 573 12.78 -6.97 -12.75
C VAL A 573 14.28 -6.65 -12.75
N PRO A 574 14.76 -5.79 -13.67
CA PRO A 574 16.17 -5.39 -13.75
C PRO A 574 16.71 -4.82 -12.43
N LYS A 575 18.06 -4.83 -12.31
CA LYS A 575 18.79 -4.25 -11.18
C LYS A 575 18.40 -2.79 -10.95
N GLU A 576 18.63 -2.34 -9.72
CA GLU A 576 18.37 -0.99 -9.21
C GLU A 576 19.29 0.07 -9.85
N THR A 577 19.10 0.30 -11.14
CA THR A 577 19.64 1.46 -11.86
C THR A 577 18.47 2.16 -12.53
N LEU A 578 18.37 3.47 -12.33
CA LEU A 578 17.35 4.29 -13.00
C LEU A 578 17.70 4.44 -14.48
N TYR A 579 16.76 4.09 -15.36
CA TYR A 579 16.89 4.21 -16.81
C TYR A 579 16.24 5.52 -17.26
N PHE A 580 17.07 6.50 -17.63
CA PHE A 580 16.59 7.81 -18.04
C PHE A 580 16.18 7.86 -19.52
N PRO A 581 15.08 8.56 -19.87
CA PRO A 581 14.84 8.93 -21.25
C PRO A 581 15.92 9.92 -21.71
N GLN A 582 16.39 9.80 -22.95
CA GLN A 582 17.38 10.71 -23.52
C GLN A 582 16.74 11.69 -24.50
N ILE A 583 16.98 12.99 -24.30
CA ILE A 583 16.65 14.06 -25.25
C ILE A 583 17.94 14.85 -25.50
N ALA A 584 18.45 14.81 -26.73
CA ALA A 584 19.69 15.48 -27.08
C ALA A 584 19.60 17.00 -26.80
N GLY A 585 20.60 17.55 -26.10
CA GLY A 585 20.69 18.98 -25.77
C GLY A 585 19.74 19.48 -24.69
N SER A 586 18.91 18.63 -24.06
CA SER A 586 17.90 19.08 -23.07
C SER A 586 18.52 19.77 -21.85
N SER A 587 19.63 19.24 -21.33
CA SER A 587 20.32 19.76 -20.15
C SER A 587 20.94 21.15 -20.40
N GLU A 588 21.55 21.34 -21.57
CA GLU A 588 22.12 22.62 -21.97
C GLU A 588 21.02 23.67 -22.22
N ALA A 589 19.94 23.26 -22.90
CA ALA A 589 18.78 24.11 -23.11
C ALA A 589 18.15 24.57 -21.78
N LEU A 590 18.00 23.65 -20.82
CA LEU A 590 17.50 23.95 -19.47
C LEU A 590 18.42 24.96 -18.75
N LYS A 591 19.73 24.73 -18.77
CA LYS A 591 20.68 25.65 -18.13
C LYS A 591 20.56 27.06 -18.73
N ASN A 592 20.61 27.16 -20.06
CA ASN A 592 20.56 28.45 -20.76
C ASN A 592 19.25 29.21 -20.50
N MET A 593 18.10 28.53 -20.49
CA MET A 593 16.82 29.19 -20.22
C MET A 593 16.72 29.71 -18.78
N CYS A 594 17.20 28.95 -17.79
CA CYS A 594 17.12 29.36 -16.39
C CYS A 594 18.02 30.56 -16.10
N TYR A 595 19.27 30.55 -16.56
CA TYR A 595 20.18 31.69 -16.38
C TYR A 595 19.65 32.94 -17.09
N LYS A 596 19.15 32.79 -18.33
CA LYS A 596 18.54 33.91 -19.06
C LYS A 596 17.41 34.55 -18.26
N LYS A 597 16.48 33.75 -17.74
CA LYS A 597 15.36 34.26 -16.94
C LYS A 597 15.80 34.84 -15.60
N ALA A 598 16.78 34.23 -14.94
CA ALA A 598 17.35 34.77 -13.71
C ALA A 598 17.96 36.16 -13.95
N HIS A 599 18.69 36.36 -15.06
CA HIS A 599 19.23 37.67 -15.43
C HIS A 599 18.13 38.69 -15.77
N GLU A 600 17.05 38.27 -16.41
CA GLU A 600 15.89 39.14 -16.67
C GLU A 600 15.24 39.66 -15.38
N ILE A 601 15.21 38.84 -14.31
CA ILE A 601 14.56 39.20 -13.03
C ILE A 601 15.53 39.91 -12.07
N TYR A 602 16.73 39.38 -11.89
CA TYR A 602 17.68 39.77 -10.84
C TYR A 602 18.90 40.56 -11.35
N GLY A 603 19.04 40.73 -12.66
CA GLY A 603 20.11 41.53 -13.27
C GLY A 603 21.33 40.73 -13.73
N ASP A 604 22.26 41.43 -14.38
CA ASP A 604 23.53 40.90 -14.87
C ASP A 604 24.68 41.85 -14.44
N PRO A 605 25.57 41.44 -13.52
CA PRO A 605 25.69 40.10 -12.92
C PRO A 605 24.58 39.78 -11.90
N LEU A 606 24.35 38.48 -11.65
CA LEU A 606 23.38 38.02 -10.66
C LEU A 606 23.83 38.38 -9.24
N PRO A 607 22.89 38.64 -8.30
CA PRO A 607 23.19 38.69 -6.88
C PRO A 607 23.78 37.35 -6.41
N LYS A 608 24.77 37.39 -5.51
CA LYS A 608 25.51 36.20 -5.10
C LYS A 608 24.63 35.05 -4.58
N ILE A 609 23.58 35.38 -3.81
CA ILE A 609 22.59 34.41 -3.31
C ILE A 609 21.88 33.65 -4.46
N VAL A 610 21.60 34.33 -5.58
CA VAL A 610 20.91 33.75 -6.73
C VAL A 610 21.88 32.90 -7.57
N GLU A 611 23.08 33.41 -7.79
CA GLU A 611 24.15 32.70 -8.50
C GLU A 611 24.52 31.39 -7.78
N ASP A 612 24.82 31.46 -6.49
CA ASP A 612 25.22 30.30 -5.67
C ASP A 612 24.11 29.23 -5.67
N ARG A 613 22.84 29.66 -5.57
CA ARG A 613 21.70 28.73 -5.60
C ARG A 613 21.57 28.03 -6.95
N LEU A 614 21.73 28.73 -8.07
CA LEU A 614 21.68 28.10 -9.39
C LEU A 614 22.84 27.13 -9.61
N GLU A 615 24.05 27.49 -9.19
CA GLU A 615 25.23 26.64 -9.31
C GLU A 615 25.10 25.35 -8.49
N GLU A 616 24.65 25.46 -7.23
CA GLU A 616 24.37 24.31 -6.35
C GLU A 616 23.35 23.37 -7.00
N GLU A 617 22.20 23.90 -7.41
CA GLU A 617 21.12 23.10 -7.98
C GLU A 617 21.51 22.46 -9.32
N PHE A 618 22.16 23.20 -10.24
CA PHE A 618 22.57 22.62 -11.51
C PHE A 618 23.66 21.56 -11.35
N THR A 619 24.56 21.72 -10.38
CA THR A 619 25.58 20.70 -10.11
C THR A 619 24.92 19.38 -9.72
N SER A 620 23.91 19.41 -8.86
CA SER A 620 23.15 18.22 -8.46
C SER A 620 22.24 17.70 -9.59
N ILE A 621 21.42 18.56 -10.20
CA ILE A 621 20.44 18.16 -11.23
C ILE A 621 21.13 17.55 -12.46
N LEU A 622 22.23 18.15 -12.93
CA LEU A 622 22.95 17.66 -14.10
C LEU A 622 23.90 16.52 -13.76
N GLY A 623 24.53 16.55 -12.57
CA GLY A 623 25.41 15.48 -12.10
C GLY A 623 24.72 14.12 -12.02
N HIS A 624 23.43 14.11 -11.67
CA HIS A 624 22.62 12.89 -11.50
C HIS A 624 21.71 12.58 -12.70
N GLY A 625 21.83 13.34 -13.80
CA GLY A 625 21.06 13.08 -15.04
C GLY A 625 19.61 13.56 -15.04
N PHE A 626 19.17 14.30 -14.01
CA PHE A 626 17.79 14.78 -13.88
C PHE A 626 17.42 15.97 -14.78
N GLY A 627 18.39 16.58 -15.47
CA GLY A 627 18.14 17.73 -16.36
C GLY A 627 17.09 17.46 -17.44
N VAL A 628 17.01 16.23 -17.94
CA VAL A 628 15.97 15.84 -18.92
C VAL A 628 14.56 15.92 -18.32
N LEU A 629 14.38 15.52 -17.05
CA LEU A 629 13.09 15.52 -16.36
C LEU A 629 12.54 16.94 -16.19
N TYR A 630 13.40 17.86 -15.76
CA TYR A 630 13.06 19.27 -15.67
C TYR A 630 12.65 19.84 -17.03
N TYR A 631 13.41 19.53 -18.08
CA TYR A 631 13.09 20.00 -19.42
C TYR A 631 11.73 19.46 -19.93
N ILE A 632 11.44 18.19 -19.66
CA ILE A 632 10.14 17.57 -19.98
C ILE A 632 9.01 18.26 -19.22
N ALA A 633 9.16 18.43 -17.90
CA ALA A 633 8.17 19.10 -17.07
C ALA A 633 7.91 20.53 -17.56
N HIS A 634 8.96 21.29 -17.91
CA HIS A 634 8.83 22.60 -18.53
C HIS A 634 7.98 22.55 -19.80
N LYS A 635 8.25 21.59 -20.70
CA LYS A 635 7.48 21.44 -21.96
C LYS A 635 6.00 21.16 -21.69
N LEU A 636 5.70 20.30 -20.72
CA LEU A 636 4.32 19.97 -20.34
C LEU A 636 3.59 21.19 -19.76
N VAL A 637 4.22 21.90 -18.82
CA VAL A 637 3.62 23.10 -18.21
C VAL A 637 3.42 24.20 -19.24
N LYS A 638 4.44 24.46 -20.06
CA LYS A 638 4.36 25.46 -21.13
C LYS A 638 3.25 25.16 -22.12
N HIS A 639 3.13 23.91 -22.57
CA HIS A 639 2.08 23.51 -23.52
C HIS A 639 0.67 23.72 -22.93
N SER A 640 0.45 23.40 -21.65
CA SER A 640 -0.81 23.67 -20.96
C SER A 640 -1.09 25.17 -20.84
N ASN A 641 -0.09 25.96 -20.43
CA ASN A 641 -0.23 27.41 -20.27
C ASN A 641 -0.50 28.11 -21.61
N ASP A 642 0.18 27.69 -22.70
CA ASP A 642 -0.02 28.23 -24.06
C ASP A 642 -1.44 27.90 -24.58
N ASP A 643 -2.02 26.78 -24.16
CA ASP A 643 -3.42 26.42 -24.41
C ASP A 643 -4.43 27.11 -23.45
N GLY A 644 -3.96 27.95 -22.54
CA GLY A 644 -4.77 28.74 -21.62
C GLY A 644 -5.11 28.06 -20.29
N TYR A 645 -4.55 26.88 -20.00
CA TYR A 645 -4.77 26.15 -18.74
C TYR A 645 -3.56 26.29 -17.81
N LEU A 646 -3.71 27.07 -16.75
CA LEU A 646 -2.69 27.21 -15.70
C LEU A 646 -2.40 25.86 -15.04
N VAL A 647 -1.13 25.51 -14.88
CA VAL A 647 -0.73 24.31 -14.13
C VAL A 647 -0.44 24.66 -12.67
N GLY A 648 -1.12 23.98 -11.75
CA GLY A 648 -0.84 24.09 -10.32
C GLY A 648 0.46 23.38 -9.96
N SER A 649 1.32 24.04 -9.17
CA SER A 649 2.50 23.40 -8.59
C SER A 649 2.11 22.39 -7.52
N ARG A 650 2.87 21.28 -7.41
CA ARG A 650 2.63 20.26 -6.38
C ARG A 650 3.93 19.62 -5.90
N GLY A 651 3.90 19.16 -4.66
CA GLY A 651 4.96 18.31 -4.11
C GLY A 651 6.22 19.10 -3.76
N SER A 652 7.38 18.44 -3.82
CA SER A 652 8.66 19.05 -3.46
C SER A 652 9.37 19.80 -4.59
N VAL A 653 8.85 19.79 -5.81
CA VAL A 653 9.51 20.49 -6.94
C VAL A 653 9.60 22.00 -6.71
N GLY A 654 8.66 22.59 -5.95
CA GLY A 654 8.71 23.99 -5.51
C GLY A 654 9.87 24.33 -4.56
N SER A 655 10.65 23.34 -4.12
CA SER A 655 11.89 23.54 -3.38
C SER A 655 13.09 23.87 -4.30
N SER A 656 12.95 23.75 -5.62
CA SER A 656 14.02 23.99 -6.60
C SER A 656 13.85 25.35 -7.29
N PHE A 657 14.87 26.20 -7.19
CA PHE A 657 14.94 27.48 -7.87
C PHE A 657 15.12 27.31 -9.38
N VAL A 658 15.82 26.25 -9.82
CA VAL A 658 15.86 25.86 -11.24
C VAL A 658 14.46 25.57 -11.78
N ALA A 659 13.58 24.93 -10.98
CA ALA A 659 12.19 24.71 -11.36
C ALA A 659 11.41 26.03 -11.51
N THR A 660 11.64 27.01 -10.61
CA THR A 660 11.06 28.36 -10.72
C THR A 660 11.53 29.06 -12.00
N MET A 661 12.84 29.01 -12.29
CA MET A 661 13.43 29.66 -13.46
C MET A 661 13.11 28.96 -14.79
N SER A 662 12.60 27.73 -14.75
CA SER A 662 12.12 26.98 -15.91
C SER A 662 10.59 26.94 -16.03
N ASP A 663 9.85 27.75 -15.28
CA ASP A 663 8.37 27.80 -15.33
C ASP A 663 7.68 26.46 -15.00
N ILE A 664 8.37 25.57 -14.28
CA ILE A 664 7.75 24.31 -13.80
C ILE A 664 6.89 24.61 -12.57
N THR A 665 7.30 25.58 -11.75
CA THR A 665 6.59 25.96 -10.52
C THR A 665 6.56 27.48 -10.32
N GLU A 666 5.45 27.98 -9.77
CA GLU A 666 5.31 29.39 -9.36
C GLU A 666 5.96 29.67 -7.99
N VAL A 667 6.30 28.63 -7.22
CA VAL A 667 6.91 28.78 -5.89
C VAL A 667 8.36 29.21 -6.06
N ASN A 668 8.76 30.30 -5.39
CA ASN A 668 10.15 30.74 -5.34
C ASN A 668 10.78 30.32 -3.99
N PRO A 669 11.74 29.38 -3.99
CA PRO A 669 12.31 28.85 -2.76
C PRO A 669 13.38 29.74 -2.12
N LEU A 670 13.79 30.84 -2.76
CA LEU A 670 14.78 31.76 -2.19
C LEU A 670 14.31 32.36 -0.85
N PRO A 671 15.22 32.92 -0.04
CA PRO A 671 14.85 33.71 1.13
C PRO A 671 13.90 34.87 0.75
N PRO A 672 13.06 35.36 1.67
CA PRO A 672 12.20 36.53 1.44
C PRO A 672 13.00 37.69 0.86
N HIS A 673 12.48 38.34 -0.17
CA HIS A 673 13.19 39.43 -0.84
C HIS A 673 12.27 40.39 -1.58
N TYR A 674 12.78 41.60 -1.78
CA TYR A 674 12.29 42.53 -2.79
C TYR A 674 13.06 42.38 -4.10
N VAL A 675 12.38 42.61 -5.22
CA VAL A 675 13.01 42.77 -6.53
C VAL A 675 12.31 43.86 -7.34
N CYS A 676 13.08 44.73 -7.99
CA CYS A 676 12.53 45.79 -8.83
C CYS A 676 12.28 45.27 -10.25
N PRO A 677 11.05 45.31 -10.77
CA PRO A 677 10.76 44.85 -12.13
C PRO A 677 11.36 45.72 -13.24
N LYS A 678 11.90 46.91 -12.90
CA LYS A 678 12.44 47.87 -13.87
C LYS A 678 13.97 47.92 -13.89
N CYS A 679 14.61 48.11 -12.74
CA CYS A 679 16.06 48.24 -12.65
C CYS A 679 16.74 47.04 -11.96
N GLN A 680 15.99 45.97 -11.67
CA GLN A 680 16.49 44.69 -11.17
C GLN A 680 17.18 44.74 -9.81
N TRP A 681 17.14 45.88 -9.10
CA TRP A 681 17.62 45.99 -7.73
C TRP A 681 16.87 45.01 -6.81
N SER A 682 17.60 44.31 -5.94
CA SER A 682 17.06 43.32 -5.02
C SER A 682 17.63 43.45 -3.60
N GLU A 683 16.83 43.08 -2.59
CA GLU A 683 17.19 43.05 -1.16
C GLU A 683 16.65 41.77 -0.53
N PHE A 684 17.51 40.95 0.08
CA PHE A 684 17.18 39.64 0.65
C PHE A 684 17.24 39.65 2.19
N PHE A 685 16.36 38.87 2.81
CA PHE A 685 16.27 38.68 4.27
C PHE A 685 16.56 37.23 4.63
N THR A 686 17.71 36.97 5.27
CA THR A 686 18.25 35.61 5.47
C THR A 686 18.25 35.13 6.92
N HIS A 687 17.90 35.99 7.87
CA HIS A 687 18.01 35.69 9.31
C HIS A 687 16.66 35.35 9.95
N GLY A 688 15.69 34.92 9.15
CA GLY A 688 14.36 34.54 9.63
C GLY A 688 13.53 35.72 10.13
N GLU A 689 13.87 36.95 9.72
CA GLU A 689 13.17 38.17 10.16
C GLU A 689 11.71 38.22 9.67
N VAL A 690 11.41 37.51 8.58
CA VAL A 690 10.12 37.49 7.90
C VAL A 690 9.73 36.05 7.57
N GLY A 691 8.45 35.68 7.78
CA GLY A 691 7.96 34.33 7.53
C GLY A 691 8.00 33.91 6.05
N GLY A 692 7.77 34.87 5.14
CA GLY A 692 7.79 34.68 3.69
C GLY A 692 7.72 36.02 2.97
N GLY A 693 8.14 36.05 1.71
CA GLY A 693 8.23 37.27 0.90
C GLY A 693 6.90 37.97 0.69
N PHE A 694 5.79 37.23 0.60
CA PHE A 694 4.46 37.84 0.47
C PHE A 694 4.00 38.58 1.74
N ASP A 695 4.65 38.37 2.89
CA ASP A 695 4.35 39.09 4.12
C ASP A 695 5.11 40.43 4.22
N LEU A 696 6.01 40.71 3.28
CA LEU A 696 6.74 41.98 3.25
C LEU A 696 5.75 43.14 2.97
N PRO A 697 5.91 44.29 3.65
CA PRO A 697 5.10 45.47 3.36
C PRO A 697 5.40 46.03 1.96
N ASP A 698 4.46 46.75 1.37
CA ASP A 698 4.72 47.43 0.10
C ASP A 698 5.83 48.47 0.25
N LYS A 699 6.78 48.46 -0.69
CA LYS A 699 7.94 49.34 -0.71
C LYS A 699 8.22 49.77 -2.15
N VAL A 700 8.74 50.98 -2.33
CA VAL A 700 9.22 51.47 -3.63
C VAL A 700 10.72 51.26 -3.78
N CYS A 701 11.18 51.06 -5.00
CA CYS A 701 12.58 50.82 -5.29
C CYS A 701 13.43 52.05 -4.92
N PRO A 702 14.48 51.90 -4.10
CA PRO A 702 15.33 53.02 -3.71
C PRO A 702 16.16 53.59 -4.88
N GLN A 703 16.31 52.83 -5.98
CA GLN A 703 17.09 53.24 -7.15
C GLN A 703 16.26 53.98 -8.21
N CYS A 704 15.02 53.55 -8.46
CA CYS A 704 14.22 54.09 -9.57
C CYS A 704 12.77 54.45 -9.22
N GLY A 705 12.37 54.33 -7.94
CA GLY A 705 11.02 54.68 -7.46
C GLY A 705 9.89 53.76 -7.89
N THR A 706 10.17 52.71 -8.69
CA THR A 706 9.14 51.74 -9.14
C THR A 706 8.70 50.87 -7.96
N PRO A 707 7.40 50.56 -7.79
CA PRO A 707 6.94 49.60 -6.79
C PRO A 707 7.71 48.27 -6.88
N LEU A 708 8.15 47.75 -5.73
CA LEU A 708 8.92 46.51 -5.66
C LEU A 708 7.99 45.31 -5.69
N HIS A 709 8.40 44.25 -6.38
CA HIS A 709 7.81 42.93 -6.22
C HIS A 709 8.39 42.26 -4.98
N LYS A 710 7.61 41.33 -4.41
CA LYS A 710 7.90 40.64 -3.15
C LYS A 710 7.81 39.14 -3.38
N ASN A 711 8.82 38.36 -2.99
CA ASN A 711 8.82 36.91 -3.21
C ASN A 711 9.79 36.17 -2.27
N GLY A 712 9.81 34.84 -2.32
CA GLY A 712 10.73 33.97 -1.58
C GLY A 712 10.11 33.36 -0.33
N HIS A 713 10.17 32.03 -0.20
CA HIS A 713 9.54 31.27 0.89
C HIS A 713 10.52 30.49 1.77
N ASN A 714 11.83 30.72 1.57
CA ASN A 714 12.93 30.11 2.32
C ASN A 714 12.83 28.57 2.40
N ILE A 715 12.85 27.93 1.23
CA ILE A 715 12.67 26.48 1.09
C ILE A 715 14.03 25.86 0.68
N PRO A 716 14.59 24.93 1.47
CA PRO A 716 15.86 24.28 1.15
C PRO A 716 15.75 23.35 -0.06
N PHE A 717 16.75 23.37 -0.96
CA PHE A 717 16.79 22.49 -2.12
C PHE A 717 16.90 21.00 -1.75
N ALA A 718 17.62 20.68 -0.67
CA ALA A 718 17.80 19.31 -0.18
C ALA A 718 16.49 18.56 0.12
N ILE A 719 15.39 19.28 0.32
CA ILE A 719 14.03 18.72 0.46
C ILE A 719 13.61 17.93 -0.80
N PHE A 720 14.11 18.35 -1.97
CA PHE A 720 13.80 17.77 -3.26
C PHE A 720 14.71 16.58 -3.58
N LEU A 721 16.04 16.79 -3.60
CA LEU A 721 17.01 15.80 -4.09
C LEU A 721 17.95 15.23 -3.01
N GLY A 722 17.79 15.60 -1.75
CA GLY A 722 18.79 15.32 -0.73
C GLY A 722 20.03 16.21 -0.87
N PHE A 723 21.07 15.95 -0.08
CA PHE A 723 22.34 16.69 -0.17
C PHE A 723 23.27 16.10 -1.23
N ASP A 724 23.25 14.77 -1.39
CA ASP A 724 24.17 14.03 -2.25
C ASP A 724 23.49 13.58 -3.56
N GLY A 725 22.26 14.06 -3.83
CA GLY A 725 21.42 13.61 -4.94
C GLY A 725 20.99 12.15 -4.83
N ASP A 726 20.99 11.61 -3.61
CA ASP A 726 20.65 10.23 -3.24
C ASP A 726 19.16 9.90 -3.40
N LYS A 727 18.33 10.92 -3.71
CA LYS A 727 16.90 10.79 -3.90
C LYS A 727 16.53 11.01 -5.37
N VAL A 728 15.81 10.06 -5.96
CA VAL A 728 15.19 10.22 -7.27
C VAL A 728 14.02 11.22 -7.15
N PRO A 729 13.96 12.28 -7.97
CA PRO A 729 12.93 13.30 -7.92
C PRO A 729 11.65 12.85 -8.63
N ASP A 730 10.51 12.99 -7.94
CA ASP A 730 9.19 12.98 -8.55
C ASP A 730 8.78 14.43 -8.89
N ILE A 731 8.43 14.68 -10.15
CA ILE A 731 7.88 15.98 -10.58
C ILE A 731 6.36 15.86 -10.67
N ASP A 732 5.68 16.39 -9.65
CA ASP A 732 4.23 16.41 -9.54
C ASP A 732 3.66 17.68 -10.15
N LEU A 733 2.71 17.54 -11.08
CA LEU A 733 2.06 18.67 -11.75
C LEU A 733 0.54 18.51 -11.69
N ASN A 734 -0.16 19.52 -11.16
CA ASN A 734 -1.62 19.56 -11.12
C ASN A 734 -2.16 20.26 -12.38
N PHE A 735 -2.58 19.49 -13.37
CA PHE A 735 -3.30 19.97 -14.54
C PHE A 735 -4.80 20.10 -14.24
N SER A 736 -5.51 20.92 -15.03
CA SER A 736 -6.97 20.89 -15.03
C SER A 736 -7.48 19.49 -15.36
N GLY A 737 -8.53 19.04 -14.68
CA GLY A 737 -9.21 17.77 -15.00
C GLY A 737 -9.68 17.70 -16.46
N GLU A 738 -10.07 18.83 -17.06
CA GLU A 738 -10.45 18.91 -18.48
C GLU A 738 -9.24 18.75 -19.41
N TYR A 739 -8.07 19.26 -19.02
CA TYR A 739 -6.85 19.27 -19.83
C TYR A 739 -5.99 18.01 -19.64
N HIS A 740 -6.13 17.34 -18.50
CA HIS A 740 -5.36 16.17 -18.09
C HIS A 740 -5.20 15.10 -19.21
N PRO A 741 -6.26 14.69 -19.94
CA PRO A 741 -6.11 13.74 -21.05
C PRO A 741 -5.22 14.26 -22.21
N LYS A 742 -5.25 15.58 -22.49
CA LYS A 742 -4.42 16.21 -23.52
C LYS A 742 -2.96 16.28 -23.09
N ALA A 743 -2.68 16.59 -21.82
CA ALA A 743 -1.33 16.55 -21.25
C ALA A 743 -0.71 15.14 -21.34
N HIS A 744 -1.50 14.10 -21.03
CA HIS A 744 -1.08 12.71 -21.23
C HIS A 744 -0.74 12.44 -22.70
N LYS A 745 -1.62 12.80 -23.64
CA LYS A 745 -1.37 12.57 -25.07
C LYS A 745 -0.13 13.29 -25.58
N TYR A 746 0.17 14.48 -25.07
CA TYR A 746 1.37 15.22 -25.44
C TYR A 746 2.66 14.49 -25.03
N THR A 747 2.64 13.67 -23.97
CA THR A 747 3.80 12.81 -23.66
C THR A 747 4.07 11.77 -24.74
N GLU A 748 3.05 11.25 -25.43
CA GLU A 748 3.23 10.35 -26.58
C GLU A 748 3.92 11.06 -27.74
N GLU A 749 3.68 12.36 -27.93
CA GLU A 749 4.38 13.17 -28.94
C GLU A 749 5.85 13.42 -28.55
N LEU A 750 6.12 13.65 -27.26
CA LEU A 750 7.47 13.89 -26.74
C LEU A 750 8.33 12.61 -26.80
N PHE A 751 7.79 11.46 -26.41
CA PHE A 751 8.59 10.23 -26.23
C PHE A 751 8.36 9.18 -27.30
N GLY A 752 7.24 9.22 -28.00
CA GLY A 752 6.77 8.15 -28.88
C GLY A 752 5.67 7.34 -28.19
N LYS A 753 4.64 6.99 -28.96
CA LYS A 753 3.46 6.27 -28.46
C LYS A 753 3.80 4.91 -27.83
N ASP A 754 4.81 4.22 -28.34
CA ASP A 754 5.22 2.91 -27.85
C ASP A 754 6.18 2.97 -26.64
N ASN A 755 6.52 4.19 -26.19
CA ASN A 755 7.47 4.45 -25.10
C ASN A 755 6.79 5.08 -23.88
N VAL A 756 5.47 5.20 -23.89
CA VAL A 756 4.71 5.83 -22.80
C VAL A 756 3.54 4.96 -22.42
N PHE A 757 3.44 4.64 -21.14
CA PHE A 757 2.37 3.80 -20.60
C PHE A 757 1.82 4.43 -19.34
N ARG A 758 0.50 4.30 -19.09
CA ARG A 758 -0.02 4.64 -17.77
C ARG A 758 0.47 3.61 -16.75
N ALA A 759 0.79 4.04 -15.54
CA ALA A 759 1.09 3.09 -14.48
C ALA A 759 -0.17 2.26 -14.17
N GLY A 760 -0.05 0.93 -14.20
CA GLY A 760 -1.12 0.03 -13.81
C GLY A 760 -1.35 0.01 -12.29
N THR A 761 -2.54 -0.36 -11.87
CA THR A 761 -2.84 -0.65 -10.46
C THR A 761 -3.51 -2.01 -10.33
N ILE A 762 -3.26 -2.70 -9.21
CA ILE A 762 -3.89 -3.98 -8.90
C ILE A 762 -4.92 -3.75 -7.80
N GLY A 763 -6.18 -4.04 -8.09
CA GLY A 763 -7.28 -3.94 -7.14
C GLY A 763 -7.46 -5.26 -6.40
N ALA A 764 -7.20 -5.26 -5.09
CA ALA A 764 -7.41 -6.41 -4.22
C ALA A 764 -8.75 -6.33 -3.45
N VAL A 765 -9.25 -7.47 -3.00
CA VAL A 765 -10.41 -7.57 -2.10
C VAL A 765 -10.04 -6.93 -0.75
N LYS A 766 -10.84 -5.94 -0.34
CA LYS A 766 -10.75 -5.26 0.96
C LYS A 766 -11.81 -5.79 1.92
N ASP A 767 -11.65 -5.52 3.22
CA ASP A 767 -12.50 -6.02 4.31
C ASP A 767 -14.01 -5.90 4.04
N LYS A 768 -14.46 -4.74 3.56
CA LYS A 768 -15.89 -4.50 3.27
C LYS A 768 -16.42 -5.41 2.15
N THR A 769 -15.62 -5.66 1.13
CA THR A 769 -15.98 -6.54 0.02
C THR A 769 -15.93 -8.00 0.46
N ALA A 770 -14.88 -8.39 1.21
CA ALA A 770 -14.76 -9.72 1.81
C ALA A 770 -15.94 -10.04 2.73
N TYR A 771 -16.35 -9.10 3.60
CA TYR A 771 -17.54 -9.23 4.45
C TYR A 771 -18.78 -9.52 3.61
N GLY A 772 -18.97 -8.79 2.50
CA GLY A 772 -20.06 -9.04 1.56
C GLY A 772 -20.04 -10.43 0.92
N TYR A 773 -18.86 -10.98 0.61
CA TYR A 773 -18.72 -12.35 0.10
C TYR A 773 -19.05 -13.41 1.15
N VAL A 774 -18.54 -13.26 2.38
CA VAL A 774 -18.83 -14.17 3.49
C VAL A 774 -20.33 -14.18 3.80
N MET A 775 -20.99 -13.01 3.83
CA MET A 775 -22.44 -12.92 4.05
C MET A 775 -23.25 -13.62 2.96
N LYS A 776 -22.88 -13.44 1.69
CA LYS A 776 -23.53 -14.15 0.57
C LYS A 776 -23.33 -15.66 0.65
N TRP A 777 -22.13 -16.11 1.05
CA TRP A 777 -21.85 -17.53 1.27
C TRP A 777 -22.70 -18.10 2.41
N ALA A 778 -22.82 -17.40 3.52
CA ALA A 778 -23.66 -17.80 4.64
C ALA A 778 -25.16 -17.88 4.24
N GLU A 779 -25.65 -16.88 3.50
CA GLU A 779 -27.00 -16.87 2.95
C GLU A 779 -27.25 -18.05 2.01
N ALA A 780 -26.32 -18.34 1.09
CA ALA A 780 -26.41 -19.46 0.16
C ALA A 780 -26.45 -20.82 0.86
N LYS A 781 -25.76 -20.96 2.01
CA LYS A 781 -25.82 -22.16 2.86
C LYS A 781 -27.01 -22.19 3.83
N GLY A 782 -27.78 -21.11 3.94
CA GLY A 782 -28.86 -20.99 4.90
C GLY A 782 -28.39 -20.99 6.36
N ILE A 783 -27.14 -20.64 6.63
CA ILE A 783 -26.57 -20.59 7.98
C ILE A 783 -26.71 -19.19 8.56
N LYS A 784 -27.13 -19.10 9.82
CA LYS A 784 -27.16 -17.83 10.56
C LYS A 784 -25.82 -17.63 11.24
N VAL A 785 -25.08 -16.63 10.79
CA VAL A 785 -23.76 -16.26 11.33
C VAL A 785 -23.83 -14.88 11.97
N ASN A 786 -23.09 -14.68 13.05
CA ASN A 786 -22.93 -13.34 13.63
C ASN A 786 -21.65 -12.66 13.13
N ASP A 787 -21.51 -11.37 13.44
CA ASP A 787 -20.39 -10.54 12.98
C ASP A 787 -19.03 -11.09 13.43
N ALA A 788 -18.94 -11.72 14.61
CA ALA A 788 -17.69 -12.29 15.10
C ALA A 788 -17.23 -13.46 14.21
N TYR A 789 -18.13 -14.35 13.81
CA TYR A 789 -17.82 -15.42 12.87
C TYR A 789 -17.45 -14.87 11.49
N VAL A 790 -18.24 -13.92 10.98
CA VAL A 790 -17.99 -13.31 9.67
C VAL A 790 -16.60 -12.67 9.64
N ASN A 791 -16.27 -11.87 10.64
CA ASN A 791 -14.96 -11.23 10.75
C ASN A 791 -13.80 -12.23 10.87
N SER A 792 -14.03 -13.43 11.42
CA SER A 792 -12.99 -14.48 11.48
C SER A 792 -12.62 -15.03 10.09
N LEU A 793 -13.56 -14.96 9.13
CA LEU A 793 -13.38 -15.43 7.76
C LEU A 793 -12.94 -14.33 6.79
N VAL A 794 -13.24 -13.06 7.11
CA VAL A 794 -12.88 -11.90 6.29
C VAL A 794 -11.39 -11.87 5.97
N ALA A 795 -10.52 -12.06 6.96
CA ALA A 795 -9.07 -11.99 6.77
C ALA A 795 -8.51 -13.03 5.78
N GLY A 796 -9.15 -14.20 5.66
CA GLY A 796 -8.76 -15.22 4.67
C GLY A 796 -9.21 -14.89 3.24
N CYS A 797 -10.07 -13.88 3.07
CA CYS A 797 -10.61 -13.44 1.78
C CYS A 797 -10.08 -12.06 1.34
N THR A 798 -9.17 -11.44 2.08
CA THR A 798 -8.59 -10.13 1.72
C THR A 798 -7.26 -10.28 0.98
N GLY A 799 -6.84 -9.23 0.28
CA GLY A 799 -5.55 -9.21 -0.43
C GLY A 799 -5.53 -9.98 -1.76
N ILE A 800 -6.55 -10.78 -2.05
CA ILE A 800 -6.74 -11.48 -3.32
C ILE A 800 -7.05 -10.49 -4.42
N LYS A 801 -6.40 -10.62 -5.57
CA LYS A 801 -6.67 -9.81 -6.75
C LYS A 801 -8.12 -10.01 -7.21
N ASN A 802 -8.76 -8.89 -7.55
CA ASN A 802 -10.12 -8.84 -8.08
C ASN A 802 -10.23 -8.04 -9.39
N THR A 803 -9.35 -7.06 -9.61
CA THR A 803 -9.37 -6.26 -10.84
C THR A 803 -8.03 -5.58 -11.08
N THR A 804 -7.91 -4.91 -12.23
CA THR A 804 -6.79 -4.01 -12.56
C THR A 804 -7.33 -2.63 -12.89
N GLY A 805 -6.54 -1.60 -12.65
CA GLY A 805 -6.90 -0.22 -12.88
C GLY A 805 -5.74 0.59 -13.45
N GLN A 806 -5.88 1.91 -13.39
CA GLN A 806 -4.86 2.86 -13.82
C GLN A 806 -4.50 3.78 -12.66
N HIS A 807 -3.24 4.20 -12.58
CA HIS A 807 -2.80 5.25 -11.68
C HIS A 807 -3.50 6.57 -12.06
N PRO A 808 -3.92 7.40 -11.10
CA PRO A 808 -4.67 8.63 -11.37
C PRO A 808 -3.96 9.64 -12.28
N GLY A 809 -2.63 9.63 -12.32
CA GLY A 809 -1.86 10.52 -13.20
C GLY A 809 -0.46 10.03 -13.58
N GLY A 810 -0.11 8.82 -13.18
CA GLY A 810 1.26 8.31 -13.29
C GLY A 810 1.52 7.81 -14.70
N VAL A 811 2.48 8.43 -15.38
CA VAL A 811 2.92 8.06 -16.72
C VAL A 811 4.34 7.51 -16.64
N MET A 812 4.51 6.26 -17.04
CA MET A 812 5.79 5.57 -17.12
C MET A 812 6.44 5.84 -18.48
N VAL A 813 7.66 6.36 -18.45
CA VAL A 813 8.42 6.69 -19.67
C VAL A 813 9.52 5.65 -19.88
N ILE A 814 9.46 4.97 -21.02
CA ILE A 814 10.47 3.99 -21.46
C ILE A 814 11.49 4.71 -22.36
N PRO A 815 12.80 4.54 -22.16
CA PRO A 815 13.80 5.04 -23.09
C PRO A 815 13.54 4.55 -24.53
N ARG A 816 13.77 5.42 -25.53
CA ARG A 816 13.45 5.12 -26.94
C ARG A 816 14.24 3.95 -27.53
N ASP A 817 15.40 3.65 -26.97
CA ASP A 817 16.29 2.56 -27.35
C ASP A 817 15.98 1.25 -26.61
N MET A 818 14.91 1.21 -25.80
CA MET A 818 14.51 0.05 -25.01
C MET A 818 13.08 -0.39 -25.29
N ASP A 819 12.84 -1.69 -25.11
CA ASP A 819 11.52 -2.31 -25.19
C ASP A 819 10.89 -2.40 -23.79
N VAL A 820 9.60 -2.10 -23.67
CA VAL A 820 8.88 -2.12 -22.39
C VAL A 820 8.96 -3.48 -21.66
N HIS A 821 9.03 -4.58 -22.41
CA HIS A 821 9.14 -5.94 -21.87
C HIS A 821 10.53 -6.24 -21.31
N HIS A 822 11.45 -5.27 -21.29
CA HIS A 822 12.61 -5.31 -20.42
C HIS A 822 12.25 -5.12 -18.93
N PHE A 823 11.14 -4.42 -18.66
CA PHE A 823 10.72 -4.03 -17.32
C PHE A 823 9.41 -4.70 -16.89
N THR A 824 8.42 -4.76 -17.78
CA THR A 824 7.06 -5.22 -17.44
C THR A 824 6.27 -5.59 -18.69
N PRO A 825 5.33 -6.56 -18.62
CA PRO A 825 4.28 -6.67 -19.62
C PRO A 825 3.37 -5.42 -19.64
N VAL A 826 2.49 -5.32 -20.63
CA VAL A 826 1.49 -4.24 -20.73
C VAL A 826 0.09 -4.81 -21.00
N GLN A 827 -0.94 -4.10 -20.54
CA GLN A 827 -2.34 -4.56 -20.65
C GLN A 827 -3.33 -3.39 -20.77
N TYR A 828 -4.60 -3.70 -21.03
CA TYR A 828 -5.68 -2.74 -20.81
C TYR A 828 -6.10 -2.73 -19.32
N PRO A 829 -6.41 -1.57 -18.72
CA PRO A 829 -6.96 -1.52 -17.38
C PRO A 829 -8.34 -2.20 -17.35
N ALA A 830 -8.58 -3.03 -16.34
CA ALA A 830 -9.80 -3.82 -16.19
C ALA A 830 -10.17 -4.67 -17.43
N ASN A 831 -9.19 -5.01 -18.29
CA ASN A 831 -9.39 -5.74 -19.54
C ASN A 831 -10.34 -5.03 -20.54
N LYS A 832 -10.46 -3.70 -20.45
CA LYS A 832 -11.36 -2.87 -21.28
C LYS A 832 -10.64 -2.24 -22.47
N LYS A 833 -10.74 -2.89 -23.63
CA LYS A 833 -10.11 -2.48 -24.89
C LYS A 833 -10.62 -1.12 -25.43
N ASP A 834 -11.86 -0.79 -25.13
CA ASP A 834 -12.53 0.46 -25.49
C ASP A 834 -11.94 1.69 -24.78
N SER A 835 -11.17 1.51 -23.70
CA SER A 835 -10.51 2.61 -23.00
C SER A 835 -9.43 3.33 -23.83
N GLY A 836 -8.83 2.64 -24.82
CA GLY A 836 -7.72 3.18 -25.61
C GLY A 836 -6.41 3.38 -24.83
N ILE A 837 -6.41 3.11 -23.52
CA ILE A 837 -5.31 3.36 -22.60
C ILE A 837 -4.55 2.05 -22.36
N ILE A 838 -3.23 2.08 -22.51
CA ILE A 838 -2.37 0.93 -22.19
C ILE A 838 -1.69 1.22 -20.85
N THR A 839 -1.77 0.26 -19.93
CA THR A 839 -1.12 0.31 -18.62
C THR A 839 0.03 -0.68 -18.53
N THR A 840 1.02 -0.38 -17.69
CA THR A 840 1.97 -1.40 -17.21
C THR A 840 1.22 -2.54 -16.50
N HIS A 841 1.70 -3.77 -16.65
CA HIS A 841 1.11 -4.95 -16.01
C HIS A 841 1.51 -5.05 -14.54
N PHE A 842 2.75 -4.64 -14.24
CA PHE A 842 3.20 -4.38 -12.88
C PHE A 842 2.73 -3.01 -12.43
N ASP A 843 2.40 -2.91 -11.15
CA ASP A 843 2.17 -1.62 -10.52
C ASP A 843 3.47 -0.79 -10.47
N TYR A 844 3.32 0.51 -10.25
CA TYR A 844 4.44 1.43 -10.16
C TYR A 844 5.46 1.01 -9.09
N HIS A 845 5.01 0.57 -7.91
CA HIS A 845 5.89 0.23 -6.79
C HIS A 845 6.86 -0.90 -7.15
N SER A 846 6.39 -1.88 -7.92
CA SER A 846 7.19 -2.98 -8.42
C SER A 846 8.34 -2.57 -9.36
N ILE A 847 8.22 -1.42 -10.01
CA ILE A 847 9.19 -0.88 -10.99
C ILE A 847 9.74 0.49 -10.57
N GLU A 848 9.50 0.88 -9.31
CA GLU A 848 10.00 2.12 -8.73
C GLU A 848 11.52 2.14 -8.73
N GLY A 849 12.09 3.33 -8.94
CA GLY A 849 13.54 3.55 -9.04
C GLY A 849 14.20 3.02 -10.33
N ARG A 850 13.44 2.36 -11.23
CA ARG A 850 13.97 1.81 -12.49
C ARG A 850 13.55 2.63 -13.69
N LEU A 851 12.32 3.13 -13.68
CA LEU A 851 11.79 3.97 -14.75
C LEU A 851 11.36 5.32 -14.19
N VAL A 852 11.43 6.32 -15.06
CA VAL A 852 10.93 7.65 -14.75
C VAL A 852 9.40 7.64 -14.77
N LYS A 853 8.82 8.19 -13.71
CA LYS A 853 7.39 8.48 -13.60
C LYS A 853 7.17 10.00 -13.73
N LEU A 854 6.23 10.38 -14.58
CA LEU A 854 5.68 11.74 -14.62
C LEU A 854 4.29 11.70 -14.00
N ASP A 855 4.08 12.37 -12.88
CA ASP A 855 2.77 12.49 -12.24
C ASP A 855 2.02 13.71 -12.80
N ILE A 856 1.34 13.45 -13.91
CA ILE A 856 0.43 14.38 -14.59
C ILE A 856 -0.93 14.18 -13.95
N LEU A 857 -1.25 14.94 -12.91
CA LEU A 857 -2.46 14.74 -12.10
C LEU A 857 -3.57 15.68 -12.53
N GLY A 858 -4.82 15.20 -12.55
CA GLY A 858 -6.00 16.05 -12.69
C GLY A 858 -6.40 16.68 -11.35
N HIS A 859 -6.62 17.99 -11.34
CA HIS A 859 -7.03 18.75 -10.15
C HIS A 859 -8.11 19.79 -10.48
N ASP A 860 -8.97 20.08 -9.51
CA ASP A 860 -10.10 21.01 -9.70
C ASP A 860 -9.65 22.47 -9.66
N ASP A 861 -8.68 22.83 -8.80
CA ASP A 861 -8.19 24.21 -8.65
C ASP A 861 -7.81 24.89 -9.98
N PRO A 862 -6.97 24.30 -10.86
CA PRO A 862 -6.72 24.83 -12.19
C PRO A 862 -7.99 25.06 -13.03
N THR A 863 -8.93 24.11 -12.96
CA THR A 863 -10.20 24.18 -13.69
C THR A 863 -11.09 25.32 -13.18
N VAL A 864 -11.13 25.50 -11.86
CA VAL A 864 -11.86 26.60 -11.20
C VAL A 864 -11.25 27.94 -11.59
N ILE A 865 -9.92 28.08 -11.50
CA ILE A 865 -9.23 29.31 -11.92
C ILE A 865 -9.50 29.60 -13.38
N ARG A 866 -9.35 28.62 -14.28
CA ARG A 866 -9.64 28.78 -15.71
C ARG A 866 -11.05 29.31 -15.96
N MET A 867 -12.05 28.70 -15.31
CA MET A 867 -13.44 29.13 -15.44
C MET A 867 -13.64 30.56 -14.92
N LEU A 868 -13.01 30.92 -13.80
CA LEU A 868 -13.06 32.28 -13.24
C LEU A 868 -12.41 33.32 -14.16
N GLU A 869 -11.25 33.01 -14.74
CA GLU A 869 -10.58 33.89 -15.71
C GLU A 869 -11.46 34.07 -16.96
N ASP A 870 -12.05 32.99 -17.48
CA ASP A 870 -12.91 33.04 -18.67
C ASP A 870 -14.21 33.84 -18.42
N MET A 871 -14.78 33.77 -17.21
CA MET A 871 -15.98 34.53 -16.85
C MET A 871 -15.72 36.01 -16.56
N THR A 872 -14.55 36.35 -16.02
CA THR A 872 -14.27 37.70 -15.48
C THR A 872 -13.30 38.51 -16.34
N GLY A 873 -12.50 37.86 -17.19
CA GLY A 873 -11.40 38.48 -17.94
C GLY A 873 -10.20 38.89 -17.08
N ILE A 874 -10.23 38.61 -15.77
CA ILE A 874 -9.15 38.91 -14.83
C ILE A 874 -8.21 37.71 -14.79
N LYS A 875 -6.90 37.93 -14.89
CA LYS A 875 -5.91 36.85 -14.77
C LYS A 875 -5.61 36.59 -13.29
N ALA A 876 -5.67 35.34 -12.86
CA ALA A 876 -5.39 34.96 -11.48
C ALA A 876 -3.93 35.21 -11.09
N THR A 877 -3.01 35.20 -12.05
CA THR A 877 -1.58 35.49 -11.83
C THR A 877 -1.29 36.95 -11.47
N THR A 878 -2.24 37.88 -11.66
CA THR A 878 -2.08 39.29 -11.28
C THR A 878 -2.60 39.63 -9.88
N ILE A 879 -3.18 38.65 -9.17
CA ILE A 879 -3.76 38.85 -7.83
C ILE A 879 -2.63 38.91 -6.79
N PRO A 880 -2.55 39.98 -5.96
CA PRO A 880 -1.56 40.09 -4.90
C PRO A 880 -1.92 39.19 -3.70
N PHE A 881 -0.93 38.60 -3.05
CA PHE A 881 -1.11 37.62 -1.96
C PHE A 881 -1.23 38.21 -0.55
N ASP A 882 -1.29 39.53 -0.46
CA ASP A 882 -1.40 40.30 0.79
C ASP A 882 -2.65 41.19 0.83
N ASP A 883 -3.61 40.97 -0.07
CA ASP A 883 -4.88 41.69 -0.07
C ASP A 883 -5.60 41.57 1.29
N PRO A 884 -5.78 42.67 2.05
CA PRO A 884 -6.31 42.60 3.41
C PRO A 884 -7.73 42.07 3.49
N ALA A 885 -8.56 42.34 2.48
CA ALA A 885 -9.94 41.86 2.43
C ALA A 885 -9.96 40.33 2.29
N THR A 886 -9.13 39.78 1.39
CA THR A 886 -8.98 38.33 1.18
C THR A 886 -8.41 37.63 2.41
N LEU A 887 -7.33 38.15 3.02
CA LEU A 887 -6.78 37.62 4.26
C LEU A 887 -7.83 37.56 5.39
N SER A 888 -8.71 38.57 5.46
CA SER A 888 -9.73 38.62 6.52
C SER A 888 -10.75 37.48 6.47
N LEU A 889 -10.95 36.81 5.32
CA LEU A 889 -11.86 35.66 5.22
C LEU A 889 -11.43 34.49 6.11
N PHE A 890 -10.13 34.36 6.36
CA PHE A 890 -9.57 33.27 7.15
C PHE A 890 -9.64 33.54 8.66
N SER A 891 -10.18 34.68 9.08
CA SER A 891 -10.35 35.02 10.51
C SER A 891 -11.68 35.71 10.84
N SER A 892 -12.49 36.04 9.83
CA SER A 892 -13.76 36.75 9.99
C SER A 892 -14.70 36.53 8.80
N THR A 893 -16.01 36.78 9.02
CA THR A 893 -17.02 36.86 7.97
C THR A 893 -17.23 38.29 7.44
N LYS A 894 -16.57 39.29 8.03
CA LYS A 894 -16.86 40.72 7.78
C LYS A 894 -16.73 41.12 6.31
N ALA A 895 -15.71 40.62 5.59
CA ALA A 895 -15.52 40.92 4.17
C ALA A 895 -16.63 40.35 3.26
N LEU A 896 -17.41 39.38 3.74
CA LEU A 896 -18.57 38.85 3.02
C LEU A 896 -19.85 39.68 3.25
N GLY A 897 -19.86 40.56 4.26
CA GLY A 897 -21.03 41.35 4.63
C GLY A 897 -22.10 40.58 5.43
N VAL A 898 -21.76 39.43 6.02
CA VAL A 898 -22.68 38.56 6.78
C VAL A 898 -22.17 38.33 8.20
N THR A 899 -23.08 38.10 9.16
CA THR A 899 -22.70 37.79 10.54
C THR A 899 -22.32 36.31 10.71
N PRO A 900 -21.47 35.98 11.70
CA PRO A 900 -21.15 34.58 12.03
C PRO A 900 -22.37 33.72 12.35
N GLU A 901 -23.37 34.29 13.01
CA GLU A 901 -24.60 33.64 13.43
C GLU A 901 -25.47 33.28 12.23
N GLU A 902 -25.65 34.22 11.28
CA GLU A 902 -26.37 33.97 10.03
C GLU A 902 -25.70 32.88 9.21
N LEU A 903 -24.38 32.97 9.04
CA LEU A 903 -23.62 32.02 8.24
C LEU A 903 -23.51 30.63 8.90
N GLY A 904 -23.57 30.56 10.23
CA GLY A 904 -23.24 29.35 10.99
C GLY A 904 -21.72 29.07 11.01
N SER A 905 -20.88 30.08 10.76
CA SER A 905 -19.42 29.97 10.67
C SER A 905 -18.77 31.24 11.17
N LYS A 906 -17.73 31.14 12.00
CA LYS A 906 -16.98 32.29 12.51
C LYS A 906 -15.97 32.89 11.51
N VAL A 907 -15.72 32.17 10.42
CA VAL A 907 -14.79 32.55 9.34
C VAL A 907 -15.49 32.47 7.98
N GLY A 908 -15.00 33.24 7.01
CA GLY A 908 -15.55 33.34 5.65
C GLY A 908 -14.94 32.38 4.63
N SER A 909 -14.26 31.30 5.07
CA SER A 909 -13.51 30.39 4.18
C SER A 909 -14.35 29.26 3.55
N LEU A 910 -15.67 29.26 3.69
CA LEU A 910 -16.55 28.25 3.07
C LEU A 910 -16.29 28.13 1.56
N GLY A 911 -16.13 26.90 1.08
CA GLY A 911 -15.90 26.57 -0.34
C GLY A 911 -14.50 26.88 -0.88
N ILE A 912 -13.63 27.51 -0.09
CA ILE A 912 -12.22 27.70 -0.42
C ILE A 912 -11.49 26.35 -0.29
N PRO A 913 -10.68 25.92 -1.28
CA PRO A 913 -9.90 24.69 -1.19
C PRO A 913 -9.07 24.65 0.09
N GLU A 914 -8.97 23.47 0.70
CA GLU A 914 -8.38 23.19 2.02
C GLU A 914 -9.11 23.87 3.20
N PHE A 915 -9.31 25.18 3.12
CA PHE A 915 -9.78 26.02 4.23
C PHE A 915 -11.30 25.99 4.48
N GLY A 916 -12.09 25.38 3.60
CA GLY A 916 -13.55 25.31 3.73
C GLY A 916 -14.06 24.20 4.65
N THR A 917 -13.24 23.20 4.97
CA THR A 917 -13.66 22.06 5.79
C THR A 917 -13.97 22.48 7.23
N SER A 918 -14.86 21.76 7.92
CA SER A 918 -15.18 22.05 9.32
C SER A 918 -13.96 21.98 10.24
N PHE A 919 -13.07 21.00 10.00
CA PHE A 919 -11.81 20.85 10.73
C PHE A 919 -10.89 22.07 10.55
N VAL A 920 -10.66 22.50 9.30
CA VAL A 920 -9.78 23.64 9.04
C VAL A 920 -10.40 24.97 9.48
N ARG A 921 -11.72 25.13 9.34
CA ARG A 921 -12.42 26.30 9.90
C ARG A 921 -12.24 26.42 11.41
N GLN A 922 -12.25 25.30 12.15
CA GLN A 922 -11.97 25.34 13.59
C GLN A 922 -10.52 25.76 13.87
N MET A 923 -9.54 25.23 13.13
CA MET A 923 -8.15 25.70 13.20
C MET A 923 -8.00 27.20 12.95
N LEU A 924 -8.68 27.73 11.94
CA LEU A 924 -8.69 29.16 11.63
C LEU A 924 -9.26 30.00 12.77
N VAL A 925 -10.29 29.50 13.46
CA VAL A 925 -10.87 30.16 14.65
C VAL A 925 -9.87 30.18 15.82
N ASP A 926 -9.16 29.08 16.03
CA ASP A 926 -8.19 28.93 17.11
C ASP A 926 -6.94 29.81 16.87
N THR A 927 -6.52 29.97 15.61
CA THR A 927 -5.24 30.60 15.24
C THR A 927 -5.36 32.04 14.72
N LYS A 928 -6.48 32.39 14.08
CA LYS A 928 -6.75 33.71 13.47
C LYS A 928 -5.57 34.27 12.65
N PRO A 929 -5.18 33.58 11.56
CA PRO A 929 -4.04 33.98 10.76
C PRO A 929 -4.25 35.38 10.15
N LYS A 930 -3.15 36.13 10.06
CA LYS A 930 -3.06 37.51 9.58
C LYS A 930 -2.17 37.67 8.36
N THR A 931 -1.29 36.71 8.09
CA THR A 931 -0.33 36.78 6.98
C THR A 931 -0.44 35.58 6.05
N PHE A 932 0.14 35.68 4.85
CA PHE A 932 0.14 34.57 3.90
C PHE A 932 0.92 33.38 4.46
N SER A 933 2.09 33.61 5.08
CA SER A 933 2.87 32.51 5.65
C SER A 933 2.18 31.83 6.83
N GLU A 934 1.34 32.53 7.58
CA GLU A 934 0.50 31.89 8.61
C GLU A 934 -0.55 30.97 7.97
N LEU A 935 -1.14 31.33 6.82
CA LEU A 935 -2.01 30.42 6.07
C LEU A 935 -1.26 29.18 5.56
N VAL A 936 -0.01 29.33 5.12
CA VAL A 936 0.86 28.20 4.75
C VAL A 936 1.05 27.25 5.94
N ARG A 937 1.22 27.78 7.15
CA ARG A 937 1.30 26.97 8.37
C ARG A 937 -0.01 26.24 8.67
N ILE A 938 -1.16 26.91 8.52
CA ILE A 938 -2.48 26.26 8.69
C ILE A 938 -2.67 25.12 7.69
N SER A 939 -2.28 25.32 6.43
CA SER A 939 -2.30 24.24 5.42
C SER A 939 -1.43 23.06 5.89
N GLY A 940 -0.22 23.31 6.41
CA GLY A 940 0.64 22.30 7.01
C GLY A 940 -0.03 21.54 8.18
N PHE A 941 -0.58 22.27 9.17
CA PHE A 941 -1.25 21.67 10.32
C PHE A 941 -2.48 20.83 9.95
N SER A 942 -3.17 21.21 8.88
CA SER A 942 -4.38 20.51 8.46
C SER A 942 -4.13 19.15 7.82
N HIS A 943 -2.87 18.77 7.61
CA HIS A 943 -2.49 17.61 6.83
C HIS A 943 -1.49 16.74 7.61
N GLY A 944 -1.93 15.56 8.04
CA GLY A 944 -1.12 14.60 8.80
C GLY A 944 -1.72 14.26 10.16
N THR A 945 -1.58 13.00 10.57
CA THR A 945 -2.03 12.51 11.88
C THR A 945 -1.15 13.10 12.98
N ASP A 946 -1.77 13.54 14.07
CA ASP A 946 -1.10 14.10 15.28
C ASP A 946 -0.15 15.29 15.01
N VAL A 947 -0.42 16.04 13.93
CA VAL A 947 0.24 17.33 13.66
C VAL A 947 -0.47 18.45 14.42
N TRP A 948 -1.79 18.60 14.23
CA TRP A 948 -2.60 19.59 14.94
C TRP A 948 -3.17 19.05 16.26
N LEU A 949 -4.09 18.09 16.17
CA LEU A 949 -4.71 17.46 17.34
C LEU A 949 -3.66 16.72 18.16
N ASN A 950 -3.79 16.74 19.49
CA ASN A 950 -2.86 16.14 20.45
C ASN A 950 -1.41 16.71 20.42
N ASN A 951 -1.17 17.77 19.65
CA ASN A 951 0.16 18.33 19.42
C ASN A 951 0.13 19.86 19.29
N ALA A 952 0.21 20.43 18.07
CA ALA A 952 0.36 21.87 17.87
C ALA A 952 -0.81 22.69 18.43
N GLN A 953 -2.04 22.14 18.42
CA GLN A 953 -3.20 22.83 18.97
C GLN A 953 -3.00 23.20 20.45
N ASP A 954 -2.57 22.25 21.27
CA ASP A 954 -2.38 22.47 22.71
C ASP A 954 -1.21 23.42 22.96
N LEU A 955 -0.12 23.30 22.21
CA LEU A 955 1.05 24.17 22.33
C LEU A 955 0.72 25.63 22.00
N ILE A 956 -0.09 25.87 20.97
CA ILE A 956 -0.48 27.20 20.51
C ILE A 956 -1.57 27.80 21.42
N THR A 957 -2.62 27.03 21.74
CA THR A 957 -3.75 27.54 22.55
C THR A 957 -3.40 27.75 24.02
N SER A 958 -2.43 27.00 24.56
CA SER A 958 -1.86 27.24 25.90
C SER A 958 -0.90 28.43 25.96
N GLY A 959 -0.46 28.96 24.81
CA GLY A 959 0.54 30.02 24.71
C GLY A 959 1.98 29.55 24.93
N THR A 960 2.24 28.24 24.91
CA THR A 960 3.59 27.66 25.07
C THR A 960 4.49 28.00 23.88
N VAL A 961 3.94 27.96 22.65
CA VAL A 961 4.66 28.25 21.41
C VAL A 961 3.80 29.17 20.54
N PRO A 962 4.32 30.27 19.98
CA PRO A 962 3.56 31.09 19.05
C PRO A 962 3.36 30.36 17.71
N LEU A 963 2.26 30.65 17.00
CA LEU A 963 1.91 30.02 15.71
C LEU A 963 3.09 29.99 14.72
N LYS A 964 3.86 31.08 14.66
CA LYS A 964 5.00 31.25 13.75
C LYS A 964 6.21 30.35 14.05
N GLU A 965 6.26 29.69 15.20
CA GLU A 965 7.38 28.82 15.63
C GLU A 965 6.99 27.33 15.71
N ALA A 966 5.70 27.01 15.74
CA ALA A 966 5.23 25.63 15.78
C ALA A 966 5.56 24.85 14.50
N VAL A 967 5.77 23.53 14.60
CA VAL A 967 6.15 22.66 13.48
C VAL A 967 4.92 22.35 12.63
N SER A 968 4.84 22.93 11.42
CA SER A 968 3.71 22.75 10.50
C SER A 968 4.07 21.98 9.23
N THR A 969 5.35 22.01 8.85
CA THR A 969 5.89 21.40 7.65
C THR A 969 7.23 20.73 7.98
N ARG A 970 7.66 19.77 7.17
CA ARG A 970 8.96 19.11 7.40
C ARG A 970 10.13 20.11 7.31
N ASP A 971 10.01 21.10 6.44
CA ASP A 971 10.98 22.17 6.24
C ASP A 971 11.18 23.00 7.53
N ASP A 972 10.13 23.15 8.35
CA ASP A 972 10.24 23.82 9.64
C ASP A 972 11.24 23.11 10.56
N ILE A 973 11.25 21.77 10.57
CA ILE A 973 12.18 20.98 11.38
C ILE A 973 13.62 21.25 10.93
N MET A 974 13.89 21.07 9.64
CA MET A 974 15.23 21.24 9.11
C MET A 974 15.75 22.67 9.32
N ASN A 975 14.93 23.66 8.99
CA ASN A 975 15.31 25.07 9.15
C ASN A 975 15.50 25.45 10.63
N TYR A 976 14.60 25.01 11.52
CA TYR A 976 14.70 25.29 12.95
C TYR A 976 15.98 24.70 13.53
N LEU A 977 16.30 23.44 13.22
CA LEU A 977 17.51 22.77 13.72
C LEU A 977 18.79 23.45 13.20
N ILE A 978 18.84 23.84 11.92
CA ILE A 978 19.97 24.57 11.33
C ILE A 978 20.14 25.95 12.00
N GLN A 979 19.05 26.69 12.22
CA GLN A 979 19.08 27.98 12.92
C GLN A 979 19.59 27.87 14.37
N HIS A 980 19.41 26.71 15.00
CA HIS A 980 19.90 26.42 16.35
C HIS A 980 21.27 25.71 16.36
N GLY A 981 21.99 25.71 15.23
CA GLY A 981 23.38 25.24 15.16
C GLY A 981 23.55 23.73 14.99
N ILE A 982 22.47 22.97 14.74
CA ILE A 982 22.56 21.55 14.38
C ILE A 982 23.04 21.41 12.94
N LYS A 983 23.92 20.44 12.68
CA LYS A 983 24.52 20.21 11.36
C LYS A 983 23.44 19.93 10.30
N PRO A 984 23.53 20.51 9.08
CA PRO A 984 22.52 20.33 8.04
C PRO A 984 22.17 18.86 7.71
N LYS A 985 23.16 17.97 7.69
CA LYS A 985 22.96 16.53 7.45
C LYS A 985 22.13 15.87 8.58
N THR A 986 22.44 16.15 9.84
CA THR A 986 21.65 15.68 10.99
C THR A 986 20.22 16.23 10.91
N SER A 987 20.07 17.54 10.68
CA SER A 987 18.78 18.23 10.56
C SER A 987 17.90 17.60 9.48
N PHE A 988 18.48 17.26 8.32
CA PHE A 988 17.78 16.58 7.23
C PHE A 988 17.37 15.14 7.59
N LYS A 989 18.23 14.36 8.24
CA LYS A 989 17.89 12.98 8.65
C LYS A 989 16.78 12.96 9.71
N VAL A 990 16.84 13.85 10.71
CA VAL A 990 15.77 14.01 11.71
C VAL A 990 14.46 14.39 11.03
N MET A 991 14.49 15.40 10.15
CA MET A 991 13.31 15.79 9.37
C MET A 991 12.71 14.62 8.59
N GLU A 992 13.51 13.85 7.87
CA GLU A 992 13.02 12.72 7.06
C GLU A 992 12.48 11.56 7.91
N ASN A 993 13.00 11.35 9.12
CA ASN A 993 12.44 10.37 10.07
C ASN A 993 11.09 10.83 10.61
N VAL A 994 11.03 12.06 11.13
CA VAL A 994 9.83 12.63 11.78
C VAL A 994 8.68 12.76 10.78
N ARG A 995 8.94 13.24 9.55
CA ARG A 995 7.88 13.37 8.53
C ARG A 995 7.25 12.05 8.11
N LYS A 996 7.89 10.92 8.42
CA LYS A 996 7.41 9.55 8.16
C LYS A 996 6.86 8.87 9.42
N GLY A 997 6.71 9.59 10.54
CA GLY A 997 6.21 9.01 11.79
C GLY A 997 7.19 8.05 12.47
N LYS A 998 8.48 8.07 12.09
CA LYS A 998 9.50 7.17 12.64
C LYS A 998 10.19 7.71 13.90
N GLY A 999 9.68 8.82 14.45
CA GLY A 999 10.31 9.56 15.54
C GLY A 999 11.60 10.28 15.09
N ILE A 1000 12.46 10.60 16.06
CA ILE A 1000 13.71 11.35 15.83
C ILE A 1000 14.85 10.40 15.42
N ASP A 1001 15.06 9.34 16.21
CA ASP A 1001 16.13 8.37 15.99
C ASP A 1001 15.72 7.28 15.01
N LYS A 1002 16.68 6.76 14.24
CA LYS A 1002 16.46 5.61 13.38
C LYS A 1002 16.43 4.34 14.23
N LEU A 1003 15.37 3.55 14.11
CA LEU A 1003 15.23 2.25 14.76
C LEU A 1003 15.59 1.11 13.80
N ASN A 1004 16.20 0.04 14.30
CA ASN A 1004 16.32 -1.21 13.56
C ASN A 1004 15.01 -2.01 13.58
N LYS A 1005 14.95 -3.14 12.85
CA LYS A 1005 13.77 -4.04 12.82
C LYS A 1005 13.37 -4.61 14.20
N LEU A 1006 14.24 -4.51 15.21
CA LEU A 1006 14.00 -4.95 16.59
C LEU A 1006 13.56 -3.79 17.50
N GLY A 1007 13.30 -2.60 16.94
CA GLY A 1007 12.88 -1.41 17.69
C GLY A 1007 14.01 -0.74 18.49
N GLN A 1008 15.28 -1.09 18.24
CA GLN A 1008 16.43 -0.52 18.94
C GLN A 1008 17.00 0.68 18.17
N LYS A 1009 17.41 1.73 18.90
CA LYS A 1009 18.04 2.93 18.33
C LYS A 1009 19.37 2.57 17.65
N THR A 1010 19.52 2.99 16.39
CA THR A 1010 20.76 2.87 15.58
C THR A 1010 21.49 4.20 15.44
N THR A 1011 20.84 5.30 15.82
CA THR A 1011 21.38 6.66 15.84
C THR A 1011 21.06 7.32 17.18
N ASP A 1012 21.80 8.36 17.54
CA ASP A 1012 21.55 9.19 18.74
C ASP A 1012 21.35 10.66 18.35
N TYR A 1013 20.43 10.90 17.42
CA TYR A 1013 20.08 12.25 17.01
C TYR A 1013 19.34 12.97 18.13
N GLU A 1014 18.49 12.30 18.89
CA GLU A 1014 17.83 12.92 20.05
C GLU A 1014 18.85 13.41 21.09
N GLY A 1015 19.93 12.66 21.32
CA GLY A 1015 21.08 13.09 22.14
C GLY A 1015 21.76 14.33 21.57
N GLU A 1016 22.02 14.38 20.26
CA GLU A 1016 22.56 15.57 19.57
C GLU A 1016 21.64 16.79 19.73
N LEU A 1017 20.32 16.61 19.59
CA LEU A 1017 19.34 17.70 19.77
C LEU A 1017 19.36 18.24 21.20
N LYS A 1018 19.40 17.36 22.21
CA LYS A 1018 19.51 17.76 23.62
C LYS A 1018 20.82 18.49 23.92
N ALA A 1019 21.94 18.00 23.38
CA ALA A 1019 23.24 18.65 23.50
C ALA A 1019 23.28 20.01 22.80
N GLY A 1020 22.53 20.15 21.70
CA GLY A 1020 22.28 21.42 21.00
C GLY A 1020 21.29 22.35 21.69
N HIS A 1021 20.83 22.03 22.91
CA HIS A 1021 19.87 22.81 23.69
C HIS A 1021 18.52 23.03 22.98
N ILE A 1022 18.10 22.09 22.13
CA ILE A 1022 16.77 22.11 21.53
C ILE A 1022 15.71 21.92 22.62
N PRO A 1023 14.66 22.77 22.68
CA PRO A 1023 13.63 22.68 23.72
C PRO A 1023 12.89 21.35 23.75
N GLN A 1024 12.53 20.88 24.95
CA GLN A 1024 11.83 19.60 25.13
C GLN A 1024 10.48 19.55 24.41
N TRP A 1025 9.74 20.67 24.34
CA TRP A 1025 8.47 20.72 23.62
C TRP A 1025 8.62 20.38 22.13
N PHE A 1026 9.75 20.76 21.51
CA PHE A 1026 10.02 20.50 20.10
C PHE A 1026 10.31 19.02 19.87
N ILE A 1027 11.10 18.42 20.77
CA ILE A 1027 11.40 16.99 20.78
C ILE A 1027 10.12 16.17 20.95
N ASP A 1028 9.28 16.53 21.92
CA ASP A 1028 8.00 15.86 22.18
C ASP A 1028 7.03 16.00 20.99
N SER A 1029 7.02 17.17 20.34
CA SER A 1029 6.23 17.38 19.13
C SER A 1029 6.70 16.48 17.98
N CYS A 1030 8.01 16.36 17.76
CA CYS A 1030 8.58 15.48 16.73
C CYS A 1030 8.25 14.00 16.93
N HIS A 1031 8.14 13.54 18.19
CA HIS A 1031 7.76 12.15 18.49
C HIS A 1031 6.28 11.83 18.24
N LYS A 1032 5.41 12.85 18.27
CA LYS A 1032 3.97 12.68 18.05
C LYS A 1032 3.58 12.65 16.58
N ILE A 1033 4.31 13.38 15.75
CA ILE A 1033 3.97 13.61 14.35
C ILE A 1033 3.98 12.29 13.58
N GLY A 1034 2.84 11.89 13.03
CA GLY A 1034 2.75 10.71 12.16
C GLY A 1034 3.15 11.00 10.72
N TYR A 1035 2.92 12.24 10.25
CA TYR A 1035 3.25 12.64 8.88
C TYR A 1035 3.35 14.17 8.75
N LEU A 1036 4.27 14.68 7.90
CA LEU A 1036 4.36 16.12 7.57
C LEU A 1036 4.51 16.38 6.08
N PHE A 1037 3.83 17.42 5.61
CA PHE A 1037 3.97 17.92 4.25
C PHE A 1037 5.20 18.83 4.03
N PRO A 1038 5.70 18.90 2.78
CA PRO A 1038 6.67 19.91 2.37
C PRO A 1038 6.05 21.30 2.28
N ARG A 1039 6.80 22.32 2.70
CA ARG A 1039 6.39 23.73 2.63
C ARG A 1039 6.10 24.17 1.20
N ALA A 1040 6.87 23.72 0.22
CA ALA A 1040 6.63 24.01 -1.20
C ALA A 1040 5.21 23.66 -1.65
N HIS A 1041 4.71 22.50 -1.22
CA HIS A 1041 3.34 22.05 -1.53
C HIS A 1041 2.31 22.95 -0.84
N ALA A 1042 2.51 23.23 0.46
CA ALA A 1042 1.63 24.12 1.21
C ALA A 1042 1.55 25.52 0.58
N VAL A 1043 2.70 26.11 0.20
CA VAL A 1043 2.74 27.41 -0.50
C VAL A 1043 1.93 27.38 -1.80
N ALA A 1044 2.14 26.37 -2.65
CA ALA A 1044 1.44 26.24 -3.91
C ALA A 1044 -0.10 26.16 -3.73
N TYR A 1045 -0.55 25.36 -2.77
CA TYR A 1045 -1.97 25.19 -2.48
C TYR A 1045 -2.58 26.45 -1.89
N VAL A 1046 -1.88 27.13 -0.98
CA VAL A 1046 -2.34 28.41 -0.42
C VAL A 1046 -2.38 29.50 -1.49
N MET A 1047 -1.45 29.53 -2.46
CA MET A 1047 -1.52 30.47 -3.58
C MET A 1047 -2.81 30.27 -4.40
N MET A 1048 -3.17 29.02 -4.70
CA MET A 1048 -4.42 28.69 -5.42
C MET A 1048 -5.66 29.07 -4.59
N ALA A 1049 -5.68 28.68 -3.31
CA ALA A 1049 -6.76 28.99 -2.40
C ALA A 1049 -6.97 30.50 -2.24
N PHE A 1050 -5.88 31.26 -2.13
CA PHE A 1050 -5.91 32.71 -2.01
C PHE A 1050 -6.47 33.38 -3.26
N ARG A 1051 -6.02 32.97 -4.45
CA ARG A 1051 -6.56 33.46 -5.73
C ARG A 1051 -8.07 33.22 -5.82
N ILE A 1052 -8.53 32.01 -5.48
CA ILE A 1052 -9.97 31.68 -5.46
C ILE A 1052 -10.73 32.51 -4.41
N ALA A 1053 -10.14 32.72 -3.24
CA ALA A 1053 -10.72 33.54 -2.17
C ALA A 1053 -10.84 35.02 -2.56
N TRP A 1054 -9.90 35.53 -3.35
CA TRP A 1054 -9.99 36.88 -3.91
C TRP A 1054 -11.20 37.01 -4.84
N TYR A 1055 -11.46 36.04 -5.72
CA TYR A 1055 -12.66 36.01 -6.57
C TYR A 1055 -13.95 35.92 -5.73
N LYS A 1056 -13.94 35.19 -4.60
CA LYS A 1056 -15.10 35.09 -3.70
C LYS A 1056 -15.58 36.46 -3.19
N ILE A 1057 -14.65 37.39 -2.92
CA ILE A 1057 -14.99 38.75 -2.50
C ILE A 1057 -15.29 39.63 -3.72
N ASN A 1058 -14.37 39.66 -4.68
CA ASN A 1058 -14.36 40.67 -5.73
C ASN A 1058 -15.27 40.33 -6.93
N GLN A 1059 -15.56 39.04 -7.15
CA GLN A 1059 -16.40 38.53 -8.25
C GLN A 1059 -17.30 37.38 -7.75
N PRO A 1060 -18.21 37.64 -6.78
CA PRO A 1060 -18.91 36.61 -6.03
C PRO A 1060 -19.78 35.68 -6.89
N LEU A 1061 -20.50 36.22 -7.88
CA LEU A 1061 -21.33 35.39 -8.79
C LEU A 1061 -20.49 34.41 -9.59
N ALA A 1062 -19.32 34.85 -10.09
CA ALA A 1062 -18.38 33.99 -10.81
C ALA A 1062 -17.82 32.90 -9.89
N TYR A 1063 -17.46 33.25 -8.65
CA TYR A 1063 -17.02 32.28 -7.64
C TYR A 1063 -18.06 31.19 -7.37
N TYR A 1064 -19.30 31.57 -7.04
CA TYR A 1064 -20.36 30.60 -6.76
C TYR A 1064 -20.67 29.74 -7.99
N CYS A 1065 -20.72 30.36 -9.17
CA CYS A 1065 -20.93 29.67 -10.45
C CYS A 1065 -19.84 28.59 -10.71
N ALA A 1066 -18.56 28.94 -10.52
CA ALA A 1066 -17.46 27.99 -10.65
C ALA A 1066 -17.51 26.88 -9.57
N PHE A 1067 -17.83 27.24 -8.33
CA PHE A 1067 -17.96 26.27 -7.22
C PHE A 1067 -19.04 25.22 -7.51
N PHE A 1068 -20.25 25.66 -7.87
CA PHE A 1068 -21.36 24.74 -8.16
C PHE A 1068 -21.15 23.94 -9.45
N THR A 1069 -20.37 24.45 -10.40
CA THR A 1069 -20.06 23.69 -11.63
C THR A 1069 -19.03 22.60 -11.41
N ILE A 1070 -17.98 22.88 -10.62
CA ILE A 1070 -16.79 22.03 -10.56
C ILE A 1070 -16.68 21.24 -9.25
N ARG A 1071 -16.96 21.87 -8.10
CA ARG A 1071 -16.66 21.28 -6.77
C ARG A 1071 -17.85 20.64 -6.09
N ALA A 1072 -19.06 21.14 -6.34
CA ALA A 1072 -20.26 20.60 -5.73
C ALA A 1072 -20.56 19.20 -6.29
N LYS A 1073 -20.72 18.21 -5.40
CA LYS A 1073 -20.88 16.79 -5.77
C LYS A 1073 -22.33 16.31 -5.76
N ALA A 1074 -23.23 17.10 -5.17
CA ALA A 1074 -24.65 16.79 -5.10
C ALA A 1074 -25.44 18.10 -5.12
N PHE A 1075 -26.61 18.05 -5.77
CA PHE A 1075 -27.53 19.16 -5.91
C PHE A 1075 -28.93 18.68 -5.58
N LYS A 1076 -29.80 19.64 -5.23
CA LYS A 1076 -31.24 19.41 -5.16
C LYS A 1076 -31.91 20.70 -5.58
N LEU A 1077 -32.45 20.73 -6.80
CA LEU A 1077 -32.96 21.96 -7.42
C LEU A 1077 -33.95 22.68 -6.51
N SER A 1078 -34.95 21.95 -6.01
CA SER A 1078 -35.96 22.47 -5.08
C SER A 1078 -35.40 23.02 -3.76
N ALA A 1079 -34.24 22.56 -3.29
CA ALA A 1079 -33.59 23.12 -2.10
C ALA A 1079 -32.80 24.40 -2.44
N MET A 1080 -32.32 24.54 -3.67
CA MET A 1080 -31.48 25.67 -4.09
C MET A 1080 -32.31 26.89 -4.52
N ILE A 1081 -33.38 26.69 -5.31
CA ILE A 1081 -34.14 27.78 -5.95
C ILE A 1081 -35.14 28.49 -5.03
N HIS A 1082 -35.59 27.85 -3.95
CA HIS A 1082 -36.56 28.41 -3.00
C HIS A 1082 -35.92 29.34 -1.94
N GLY A 1083 -34.72 29.86 -2.20
CA GLY A 1083 -34.04 30.82 -1.34
C GLY A 1083 -33.63 30.26 0.03
N LEU A 1084 -33.34 31.17 0.97
CA LEU A 1084 -32.74 30.85 2.26
C LEU A 1084 -33.56 29.86 3.09
N GLU A 1085 -34.88 30.02 3.16
CA GLU A 1085 -35.76 29.13 3.94
C GLU A 1085 -35.75 27.69 3.41
N GLY A 1086 -35.76 27.53 2.09
CA GLY A 1086 -35.68 26.21 1.43
C GLY A 1086 -34.35 25.51 1.72
N GLN A 1087 -33.26 26.28 1.66
CA GLN A 1087 -31.90 25.80 1.94
C GLN A 1087 -31.77 25.34 3.40
N GLU A 1088 -32.19 26.17 4.36
CA GLU A 1088 -32.10 25.86 5.80
C GLU A 1088 -32.96 24.66 6.20
N ARG A 1089 -34.16 24.52 5.61
CA ARG A 1089 -35.02 23.35 5.85
C ARG A 1089 -34.33 22.05 5.43
N ALA A 1090 -33.79 22.01 4.20
CA ALA A 1090 -33.08 20.83 3.70
C ALA A 1090 -31.84 20.51 4.54
N MET A 1091 -31.07 21.53 4.94
CA MET A 1091 -29.93 21.35 5.83
C MET A 1091 -30.33 20.76 7.19
N LYS A 1092 -31.44 21.21 7.77
CA LYS A 1092 -31.96 20.69 9.06
C LYS A 1092 -32.40 19.23 8.97
N GLU A 1093 -33.04 18.84 7.87
CA GLU A 1093 -33.44 17.45 7.61
C GLU A 1093 -32.22 16.52 7.54
N ILE A 1094 -31.16 16.94 6.86
CA ILE A 1094 -29.91 16.18 6.76
C ILE A 1094 -29.21 16.12 8.13
N ALA A 1095 -29.10 17.25 8.83
CA ALA A 1095 -28.46 17.31 10.14
C ALA A 1095 -29.15 16.42 11.18
N ALA A 1096 -30.49 16.31 11.12
CA ALA A 1096 -31.26 15.45 12.01
C ALA A 1096 -30.90 13.95 11.89
N LYS A 1097 -30.36 13.51 10.75
CA LYS A 1097 -29.90 12.14 10.53
C LYS A 1097 -28.55 11.86 11.19
N GLY A 1098 -27.74 12.88 11.52
CA GLY A 1098 -26.42 12.73 12.14
C GLY A 1098 -25.55 11.71 11.39
N LYS A 1099 -25.05 10.69 12.10
CA LYS A 1099 -24.21 9.62 11.51
C LYS A 1099 -24.93 8.70 10.52
N SER A 1100 -26.27 8.73 10.46
CA SER A 1100 -27.06 7.94 9.51
C SER A 1100 -27.25 8.63 8.14
N ALA A 1101 -26.82 9.89 7.99
CA ALA A 1101 -26.83 10.58 6.71
C ALA A 1101 -25.90 9.89 5.70
N SER A 1102 -26.41 9.62 4.50
CA SER A 1102 -25.64 9.05 3.40
C SER A 1102 -24.56 10.02 2.89
N LYS A 1103 -23.59 9.50 2.14
CA LYS A 1103 -22.53 10.34 1.56
C LYS A 1103 -23.07 11.43 0.63
N ILE A 1104 -24.08 11.12 -0.18
CA ILE A 1104 -24.73 12.08 -1.08
C ILE A 1104 -25.41 13.20 -0.29
N GLU A 1105 -26.07 12.88 0.83
CA GLU A 1105 -26.69 13.89 1.69
C GLU A 1105 -25.67 14.78 2.40
N GLN A 1106 -24.54 14.23 2.83
CA GLN A 1106 -23.43 15.01 3.37
C GLN A 1106 -22.84 15.96 2.32
N ASP A 1107 -22.65 15.47 1.09
CA ASP A 1107 -22.15 16.28 -0.02
C ASP A 1107 -23.16 17.38 -0.41
N LEU A 1108 -24.46 17.09 -0.35
CA LEU A 1108 -25.52 18.08 -0.55
C LEU A 1108 -25.52 19.13 0.56
N TYR A 1109 -25.33 18.75 1.82
CA TYR A 1109 -25.23 19.69 2.94
C TYR A 1109 -24.10 20.71 2.71
N SER A 1110 -22.93 20.25 2.27
CA SER A 1110 -21.80 21.14 1.95
C SER A 1110 -22.08 22.07 0.77
N ALA A 1111 -22.81 21.62 -0.26
CA ALA A 1111 -23.25 22.50 -1.34
C ALA A 1111 -24.26 23.55 -0.83
N LEU A 1112 -25.17 23.16 0.06
CA LEU A 1112 -26.16 24.05 0.66
C LEU A 1112 -25.55 25.09 1.60
N GLU A 1113 -24.43 24.79 2.29
CA GLU A 1113 -23.69 25.81 3.06
C GLU A 1113 -23.29 27.01 2.18
N LEU A 1114 -22.83 26.75 0.96
CA LEU A 1114 -22.45 27.81 0.00
C LEU A 1114 -23.68 28.46 -0.64
N ALA A 1115 -24.75 27.70 -0.90
CA ALA A 1115 -26.01 28.25 -1.40
C ALA A 1115 -26.62 29.23 -0.39
N LYS A 1116 -26.57 28.88 0.89
CA LYS A 1116 -26.98 29.74 2.02
C LYS A 1116 -26.13 30.99 2.10
N GLU A 1117 -24.80 30.87 2.06
CA GLU A 1117 -23.90 32.02 2.03
C GLU A 1117 -24.22 32.96 0.86
N MET A 1118 -24.43 32.39 -0.34
CA MET A 1118 -24.79 33.13 -1.53
C MET A 1118 -26.11 33.92 -1.34
N SER A 1119 -27.14 33.28 -0.78
CA SER A 1119 -28.43 33.92 -0.47
C SER A 1119 -28.28 35.06 0.53
N LEU A 1120 -27.51 34.86 1.60
CA LEU A 1120 -27.25 35.87 2.63
C LEU A 1120 -26.52 37.10 2.08
N ARG A 1121 -25.71 36.91 1.04
CA ARG A 1121 -25.01 38.00 0.33
C ARG A 1121 -25.87 38.69 -0.73
N GLY A 1122 -27.15 38.35 -0.84
CA GLY A 1122 -28.11 38.99 -1.74
C GLY A 1122 -28.17 38.41 -3.16
N PHE A 1123 -27.51 37.28 -3.42
CA PHE A 1123 -27.58 36.60 -4.71
C PHE A 1123 -28.63 35.47 -4.67
N SER A 1124 -29.05 34.98 -5.83
CA SER A 1124 -30.07 33.92 -5.90
C SER A 1124 -29.88 33.03 -7.12
N PHE A 1125 -30.48 31.84 -7.05
CA PHE A 1125 -30.62 30.96 -8.21
C PHE A 1125 -31.85 31.36 -9.02
N MET A 1126 -31.76 31.18 -10.34
CA MET A 1126 -32.92 31.05 -11.21
C MET A 1126 -33.43 29.61 -11.19
N ASN A 1127 -34.62 29.38 -11.70
CA ASN A 1127 -35.04 28.03 -12.02
C ASN A 1127 -34.33 27.55 -13.30
N VAL A 1128 -34.23 26.23 -13.49
CA VAL A 1128 -33.76 25.67 -14.76
C VAL A 1128 -34.67 26.17 -15.88
N ASP A 1129 -34.09 26.57 -17.00
CA ASP A 1129 -34.79 27.15 -18.15
C ASP A 1129 -34.45 26.34 -19.39
N ILE A 1130 -35.47 25.74 -20.02
CA ILE A 1130 -35.29 24.91 -21.22
C ILE A 1130 -34.54 25.63 -22.35
N ASN A 1131 -34.70 26.95 -22.47
CA ASN A 1131 -34.10 27.75 -23.55
C ASN A 1131 -32.69 28.25 -23.23
N ARG A 1132 -32.34 28.37 -21.94
CA ARG A 1132 -31.12 29.08 -21.51
C ARG A 1132 -30.15 28.20 -20.73
N SER A 1133 -30.62 27.20 -19.98
CA SER A 1133 -29.77 26.34 -19.15
C SER A 1133 -28.77 25.55 -19.99
N ALA A 1134 -27.56 25.41 -19.48
CA ALA A 1134 -26.54 24.56 -20.09
C ALA A 1134 -26.72 23.09 -19.66
N ALA A 1135 -25.97 22.19 -20.28
CA ALA A 1135 -26.05 20.76 -19.96
C ALA A 1135 -25.56 20.47 -18.54
N THR A 1136 -24.34 20.89 -18.21
CA THR A 1136 -23.63 20.54 -16.97
C THR A 1136 -23.09 21.74 -16.18
N LYS A 1137 -23.01 22.92 -16.79
CA LYS A 1137 -22.38 24.11 -16.18
C LYS A 1137 -23.43 25.07 -15.62
N PHE A 1138 -23.23 25.54 -14.39
CA PHE A 1138 -23.96 26.69 -13.90
C PHE A 1138 -23.50 27.93 -14.70
N THR A 1139 -24.39 28.88 -14.93
CA THR A 1139 -24.08 30.09 -15.70
C THR A 1139 -24.60 31.34 -14.99
N ILE A 1140 -23.97 32.50 -15.24
CA ILE A 1140 -24.46 33.78 -14.74
C ILE A 1140 -25.46 34.34 -15.74
N CYS A 1141 -26.64 34.70 -15.24
CA CYS A 1141 -27.78 35.01 -16.04
C CYS A 1141 -28.62 36.08 -15.33
N ASP A 1142 -28.75 37.28 -15.91
CA ASP A 1142 -29.52 38.41 -15.35
C ASP A 1142 -29.16 38.75 -13.88
N GLY A 1143 -27.87 38.70 -13.54
CA GLY A 1143 -27.37 38.95 -12.17
C GLY A 1143 -27.65 37.82 -11.16
N LYS A 1144 -28.11 36.66 -11.63
CA LYS A 1144 -28.40 35.45 -10.85
C LYS A 1144 -27.62 34.26 -11.40
N ILE A 1145 -27.70 33.12 -10.72
CA ILE A 1145 -27.09 31.87 -11.19
C ILE A 1145 -28.17 30.98 -11.79
N LEU A 1146 -28.00 30.57 -13.05
CA LEU A 1146 -28.86 29.63 -13.75
C LEU A 1146 -28.30 28.21 -13.62
N PRO A 1147 -29.05 27.27 -13.00
CA PRO A 1147 -28.63 25.88 -12.89
C PRO A 1147 -28.64 25.13 -14.24
N PRO A 1148 -27.76 24.12 -14.41
CA PRO A 1148 -27.75 23.23 -15.57
C PRO A 1148 -28.87 22.19 -15.50
N PHE A 1149 -29.12 21.49 -16.61
CA PHE A 1149 -30.08 20.38 -16.63
C PHE A 1149 -29.68 19.24 -15.69
N THR A 1150 -28.40 18.97 -15.48
CA THR A 1150 -27.93 17.95 -14.52
C THR A 1150 -28.21 18.28 -13.05
N ALA A 1151 -28.68 19.49 -12.74
CA ALA A 1151 -29.15 19.81 -11.38
C ALA A 1151 -30.55 19.24 -11.09
N ILE A 1152 -31.27 18.74 -12.12
CA ILE A 1152 -32.56 18.07 -11.99
C ILE A 1152 -32.35 16.62 -11.52
N ASP A 1153 -33.08 16.22 -10.50
CA ASP A 1153 -32.98 14.87 -9.93
C ASP A 1153 -33.28 13.79 -10.99
N GLY A 1154 -32.32 12.90 -11.22
CA GLY A 1154 -32.42 11.80 -12.18
C GLY A 1154 -32.05 12.13 -13.63
N LEU A 1155 -31.73 13.40 -13.95
CA LEU A 1155 -31.34 13.81 -15.31
C LEU A 1155 -29.80 13.73 -15.46
N GLY A 1156 -29.32 12.70 -16.14
CA GLY A 1156 -27.88 12.49 -16.36
C GLY A 1156 -27.27 13.36 -17.47
N ALA A 1157 -25.94 13.55 -17.43
CA ALA A 1157 -25.19 14.40 -18.37
C ALA A 1157 -25.46 14.10 -19.86
N ASN A 1158 -25.56 12.82 -20.25
CA ASN A 1158 -25.84 12.44 -21.63
C ASN A 1158 -27.20 12.96 -22.14
N VAL A 1159 -28.23 12.93 -21.28
CA VAL A 1159 -29.56 13.46 -21.64
C VAL A 1159 -29.51 14.98 -21.67
N ALA A 1160 -28.82 15.60 -20.72
CA ALA A 1160 -28.62 17.05 -20.69
C ALA A 1160 -27.94 17.58 -21.98
N GLU A 1161 -26.90 16.89 -22.46
CA GLU A 1161 -26.22 17.21 -23.72
C GLU A 1161 -27.14 17.04 -24.93
N GLN A 1162 -27.99 16.01 -24.94
CA GLN A 1162 -28.97 15.80 -26.01
C GLN A 1162 -30.03 16.89 -26.05
N ILE A 1163 -30.51 17.36 -24.88
CA ILE A 1163 -31.44 18.50 -24.80
C ILE A 1163 -30.80 19.75 -25.41
N VAL A 1164 -29.57 20.08 -25.01
CA VAL A 1164 -28.84 21.26 -25.52
C VAL A 1164 -28.59 21.14 -27.03
N SER A 1165 -28.10 19.98 -27.50
CA SER A 1165 -27.83 19.75 -28.91
C SER A 1165 -29.10 19.82 -29.78
N ALA A 1166 -30.22 19.27 -29.30
CA ALA A 1166 -31.50 19.38 -29.98
C ALA A 1166 -32.01 20.83 -30.01
N ARG A 1167 -31.89 21.56 -28.89
CA ARG A 1167 -32.26 22.98 -28.81
C ARG A 1167 -31.46 23.85 -29.78
N GLU A 1168 -30.16 23.60 -29.93
CA GLU A 1168 -29.29 24.33 -30.85
C GLU A 1168 -29.71 24.16 -32.32
N GLN A 1169 -30.32 23.03 -32.68
CA GLN A 1169 -30.89 22.82 -34.01
C GLN A 1169 -32.20 23.60 -34.20
N ALA A 1170 -33.09 23.54 -33.21
CA ALA A 1170 -34.33 24.32 -33.17
C ALA A 1170 -34.91 24.36 -31.74
N PRO A 1171 -35.51 25.50 -31.32
CA PRO A 1171 -36.26 25.58 -30.06
C PRO A 1171 -37.32 24.48 -29.97
N PHE A 1172 -37.61 24.02 -28.75
CA PHE A 1172 -38.67 23.03 -28.55
C PHE A 1172 -40.04 23.69 -28.72
N SER A 1173 -40.91 23.04 -29.49
CA SER A 1173 -42.28 23.49 -29.79
C SER A 1173 -43.31 22.98 -28.78
N SER A 1174 -43.06 21.80 -28.19
CA SER A 1174 -43.95 21.11 -27.25
C SER A 1174 -43.17 20.15 -26.33
N LYS A 1175 -43.85 19.62 -25.31
CA LYS A 1175 -43.30 18.56 -24.44
C LYS A 1175 -43.11 17.25 -25.20
N ALA A 1176 -43.99 16.94 -26.16
CA ALA A 1176 -43.84 15.80 -27.06
C ALA A 1176 -42.57 15.92 -27.92
N ASP A 1177 -42.28 17.12 -28.43
CA ASP A 1177 -41.07 17.42 -29.19
C ASP A 1177 -39.79 17.27 -28.35
N LEU A 1178 -39.80 17.79 -27.11
CA LEU A 1178 -38.70 17.59 -26.16
C LEU A 1178 -38.42 16.11 -25.88
N LYS A 1179 -39.46 15.32 -25.67
CA LYS A 1179 -39.35 13.87 -25.44
C LYS A 1179 -38.71 13.16 -26.63
N MET A 1180 -39.09 13.56 -27.85
CA MET A 1180 -38.60 12.95 -29.08
C MET A 1180 -37.17 13.36 -29.41
N ARG A 1181 -36.90 14.67 -29.54
CA ARG A 1181 -35.59 15.20 -29.96
C ARG A 1181 -34.57 15.22 -28.82
N GLY A 1182 -35.00 15.57 -27.60
CA GLY A 1182 -34.15 15.58 -26.41
C GLY A 1182 -33.98 14.20 -25.76
N LYS A 1183 -34.68 13.17 -26.24
CA LYS A 1183 -34.69 11.78 -25.70
C LYS A 1183 -34.94 11.72 -24.19
N VAL A 1184 -35.75 12.64 -23.68
CA VAL A 1184 -36.12 12.72 -22.26
C VAL A 1184 -37.21 11.70 -21.96
N SER A 1185 -37.10 10.92 -20.89
CA SER A 1185 -38.16 9.98 -20.50
C SER A 1185 -39.42 10.74 -20.04
N GLN A 1186 -40.60 10.09 -20.13
CA GLN A 1186 -41.84 10.72 -19.64
C GLN A 1186 -41.72 11.13 -18.17
N SER A 1187 -41.14 10.27 -17.33
CA SER A 1187 -40.91 10.56 -15.92
C SER A 1187 -40.10 11.83 -15.69
N LEU A 1188 -39.08 12.09 -16.52
CA LEU A 1188 -38.27 13.30 -16.43
C LEU A 1188 -39.00 14.53 -16.96
N VAL A 1189 -39.79 14.41 -18.03
CA VAL A 1189 -40.66 15.50 -18.52
C VAL A 1189 -41.68 15.90 -17.45
N ASP A 1190 -42.23 14.94 -16.72
CA ASP A 1190 -43.19 15.18 -15.64
C ASP A 1190 -42.51 15.92 -14.47
N VAL A 1191 -41.31 15.49 -14.06
CA VAL A 1191 -40.49 16.18 -13.04
C VAL A 1191 -40.16 17.61 -13.48
N MET A 1192 -39.65 17.79 -14.71
CA MET A 1192 -39.33 19.12 -15.26
C MET A 1192 -40.57 20.03 -15.34
N SER A 1193 -41.75 19.47 -15.64
CA SER A 1193 -43.01 20.23 -15.62
C SER A 1193 -43.40 20.64 -14.20
N GLN A 1194 -43.34 19.70 -13.24
CA GLN A 1194 -43.68 19.96 -11.84
C GLN A 1194 -42.76 20.98 -11.19
N GLU A 1195 -41.47 20.95 -11.54
CA GLU A 1195 -40.47 21.91 -11.08
C GLU A 1195 -40.49 23.22 -11.89
N GLY A 1196 -41.37 23.36 -12.90
CA GLY A 1196 -41.52 24.59 -13.68
C GLY A 1196 -40.39 24.89 -14.67
N CYS A 1197 -39.57 23.89 -15.03
CA CYS A 1197 -38.42 24.04 -15.92
C CYS A 1197 -38.80 24.24 -17.40
N LEU A 1198 -40.02 23.82 -17.79
CA LEU A 1198 -40.49 23.82 -19.17
C LEU A 1198 -41.27 25.09 -19.56
N GLY A 1199 -41.49 26.02 -18.63
CA GLY A 1199 -42.30 27.22 -18.86
C GLY A 1199 -43.69 26.88 -19.42
N ASP A 1200 -44.12 27.63 -20.44
CA ASP A 1200 -45.43 27.50 -21.09
C ASP A 1200 -45.45 26.52 -22.29
N LEU A 1201 -44.48 25.59 -22.37
CA LEU A 1201 -44.44 24.58 -23.43
C LEU A 1201 -45.76 23.77 -23.48
N PRO A 1202 -46.49 23.75 -24.61
CA PRO A 1202 -47.71 22.96 -24.74
C PRO A 1202 -47.41 21.46 -24.73
N GLU A 1203 -48.40 20.63 -24.39
CA GLU A 1203 -48.24 19.17 -24.35
C GLU A 1203 -47.86 18.58 -25.72
N ASP A 1204 -48.47 19.08 -26.79
CA ASP A 1204 -48.26 18.61 -28.16
C ASP A 1204 -48.26 19.77 -29.17
N GLU A 1205 -47.74 19.53 -30.37
CA GLU A 1205 -47.84 20.46 -31.49
C GLU A 1205 -49.27 20.42 -32.04
N GLN A 1206 -50.11 21.41 -31.70
CA GLN A 1206 -51.35 21.59 -32.45
C GLN A 1206 -51.03 22.16 -33.83
N ILE A 1207 -50.86 21.27 -34.81
CA ILE A 1207 -50.97 21.64 -36.22
C ILE A 1207 -52.46 21.91 -36.46
N ASP A 1208 -52.84 23.19 -36.57
CA ASP A 1208 -54.15 23.57 -37.06
C ASP A 1208 -54.23 23.22 -38.56
N LEU A 1209 -54.65 21.98 -38.85
CA LEU A 1209 -54.86 21.46 -40.20
C LEU A 1209 -55.92 22.24 -41.00
N PHE A 1210 -56.65 23.18 -40.39
CA PHE A 1210 -57.62 24.05 -41.07
C PHE A 1210 -57.07 25.41 -41.53
N ALA A 1211 -55.79 25.70 -41.28
CA ALA A 1211 -55.12 26.94 -41.71
C ALA A 1211 -54.01 26.74 -42.76
N MET A 1212 -53.91 25.55 -43.38
CA MET A 1212 -53.06 25.30 -44.56
C MET A 1212 -53.85 25.36 -45.87
#